data_AF-A0A933PXE0-F1
#
_entry.id   AF-A0A933PXE0-F1
#
_cell.length_a   1.000
_cell.length_b   1.000
_cell.length_c   1.000
_cell.angle_alpha   90.00
_cell.angle_beta   90.00
_cell.angle_gamma   90.00
#
_symmetry.space_group_name_H-M   'P 1'
#
loop_
_entity.id
_entity.type
_entity.pdbx_description
1 polymer ?
#
loop_
_entity_poly.entity_id
_entity_poly.type
_entity_poly.pdbx_seq_one_letter_code
_entity_poly.pdbx_strand_id
1 'polypeptide(L)'
;MKNTMLGFLCALAVSAAVCGQEEQIYFAFDEGAGTTAKDAAGNSSVPVKRWDANGKSGAAMLLDGTLDTVAALQKKKDIGMSDVTVAFWMKPADITFADLKDKRRRIINVVDNYPEVWCAIDIREGGAISIEIGQKKNGGPNAGSTLISKPAALVNEWVHAAVVINRGLKKMLIYINGVFSAEKEMKSEFDAALTAVKPASIGAGFQNFKGSIDEVKMYLKALDEDGVKSSMTSFYQGVTAPAAAVKQEERPVIVKPAQLYYVAVDGNDAWSGTLSAPNAANTDGPLATLNGAKEMLRSLKSQGNFNAPVTVYLRGGTYRVKETITFTPDDSGTKDTPITYAAYKNETPVISGGSAITTWRVNGSILETDIPLGIYFQELYVNGKRAIRSRHPNEGYFRIVEPGAYVAPPGTHQNHRKYYEEILKPEDIRQWENISDVNLYLFHSWNASIHWLESVDLGKNTVKFANPNRSQGFCSEKNARYYLENCIEGYDAPGEWYLNRKTGLLQYMLRPGETAAHIEVIAPRIGRILDFKGDPSSGAFIEYLSFQGITFSHTDWGFAPPLEDNQANFADGQAGAMLRYASIYARGLRNTTFERCEISHGGAHAVWFENGCSDNTVRQCHIFDHGGGGVYIGSTKVPPEADMRTARITVDNCFMHALNYVIQGAHGVWIGRSSQNIITHNEISDINYSPIGVGWTWGYGQPSGALSNIIEYNHLHHYGLGELSDMGGIYTLGIATGTKVRFNHIHDGNAYSYGGWGLYTDEGTSDIVMEKNLVYNTKSGGLHQHYGSNNTYRNNIFAFAAEANIISKRSDAVNKSMTFEKNIVLTTNRYMLNTGFNAKQFVLDNNIYWDLNEAGEDGLNFSGKTFSDWKSKMGYDMNSIIADPLFIDAVNYDFRIKEGSPALQKGFEPFLDEIAKAGLYGDGAWKDLPKKFTPRTVSRYMQPSPKILSMHQFSEDMENVAPAVPPPFGKADAGILTSGEQAYKSKHSIKFQDADNLAAEWRPILSLYQGFKPGMMKASFDVYLEEGAIVWHEWREKTATGYAAGPAITINASGDVIAGGEKVTSVPRDTWIHIEITAATGGKSGSWDLAVTVDGGNRTEFNNLKASAGLNALDWVIWSSMATRKTVFYIDNVTFEVQKK
;
A
#
# COMPACT_ATOMS: atom_id res chain seq x y z
N MET A 1 -64.11 -31.99 49.18
CA MET A 1 -63.68 -31.04 50.24
C MET A 1 -62.14 -30.95 50.23
N LYS A 2 -61.56 -30.09 51.06
CA LYS A 2 -60.16 -30.13 51.58
C LYS A 2 -59.80 -31.55 52.12
N ASN A 3 -58.55 -32.01 52.35
CA ASN A 3 -57.16 -31.50 52.42
C ASN A 3 -56.21 -32.76 52.44
N THR A 4 -54.87 -32.83 52.31
CA THR A 4 -53.74 -31.98 51.85
C THR A 4 -52.45 -32.84 51.74
N MET A 5 -51.45 -32.42 50.92
CA MET A 5 -50.01 -32.80 51.00
C MET A 5 -49.60 -34.27 50.65
N LEU A 6 -48.40 -34.61 50.14
CA LEU A 6 -47.15 -33.83 49.95
C LEU A 6 -46.28 -34.29 48.74
N GLY A 7 -46.02 -33.41 47.76
CA GLY A 7 -44.82 -33.35 46.88
C GLY A 7 -44.50 -34.46 45.83
N PHE A 8 -43.65 -34.23 44.80
CA PHE A 8 -43.13 -32.96 44.22
C PHE A 8 -42.42 -33.17 42.84
N LEU A 9 -42.72 -32.34 41.80
CA LEU A 9 -42.00 -32.13 40.50
C LEU A 9 -41.70 -33.36 39.57
N CYS A 10 -41.55 -33.23 38.23
CA CYS A 10 -41.81 -32.16 37.26
C CYS A 10 -42.12 -32.75 35.86
N ALA A 11 -42.81 -32.01 34.99
CA ALA A 11 -42.89 -32.24 33.55
C ALA A 11 -43.00 -30.89 32.81
N LEU A 12 -42.49 -30.77 31.58
CA LEU A 12 -42.50 -29.54 30.78
C LEU A 12 -42.83 -29.80 29.31
N ALA A 13 -43.35 -28.77 28.63
CA ALA A 13 -44.01 -28.85 27.34
C ALA A 13 -43.42 -27.88 26.29
N VAL A 14 -43.90 -27.98 25.06
CA VAL A 14 -43.45 -27.20 23.89
C VAL A 14 -44.17 -25.84 23.80
N SER A 15 -43.46 -24.86 23.22
CA SER A 15 -43.91 -23.59 22.59
C SER A 15 -43.55 -22.27 23.31
N ALA A 16 -43.30 -21.25 22.47
CA ALA A 16 -42.89 -19.87 22.78
C ALA A 16 -41.46 -19.66 23.35
N ALA A 17 -40.85 -18.54 22.94
CA ALA A 17 -39.45 -18.14 23.13
C ALA A 17 -38.38 -19.08 22.48
N VAL A 18 -37.28 -18.60 21.90
CA VAL A 18 -36.69 -17.24 21.94
C VAL A 18 -36.52 -16.68 20.52
N CYS A 19 -37.12 -15.53 20.25
CA CYS A 19 -36.77 -14.62 19.15
C CYS A 19 -37.31 -13.22 19.51
N GLY A 20 -36.46 -12.19 19.41
CA GLY A 20 -36.81 -10.78 19.65
C GLY A 20 -36.98 -10.34 21.11
N GLN A 21 -35.92 -9.77 21.71
CA GLN A 21 -35.96 -8.85 22.87
C GLN A 21 -34.70 -7.93 22.91
N GLU A 22 -34.44 -7.20 21.83
CA GLU A 22 -33.37 -6.17 21.77
C GLU A 22 -33.97 -4.85 21.27
N GLU A 23 -34.53 -4.90 20.06
CA GLU A 23 -35.31 -3.82 19.45
C GLU A 23 -36.75 -3.85 19.96
N GLN A 24 -37.30 -2.68 20.29
CA GLN A 24 -38.69 -2.50 20.66
C GLN A 24 -39.55 -2.00 19.50
N ILE A 25 -38.96 -1.35 18.51
CA ILE A 25 -39.59 -0.92 17.26
C ILE A 25 -38.53 -1.11 16.18
N TYR A 26 -38.90 -1.71 15.05
CA TYR A 26 -38.06 -1.74 13.85
C TYR A 26 -38.94 -1.66 12.59
N PHE A 27 -38.88 -0.55 11.87
CA PHE A 27 -39.48 -0.40 10.55
C PHE A 27 -38.39 -0.43 9.48
N ALA A 28 -38.35 -1.49 8.68
CA ALA A 28 -37.40 -1.66 7.58
C ALA A 28 -37.81 -0.92 6.28
N PHE A 29 -39.11 -0.58 6.13
CA PHE A 29 -39.69 0.07 4.95
C PHE A 29 -39.44 -0.66 3.61
N ASP A 30 -39.17 -1.96 3.67
CA ASP A 30 -38.84 -2.84 2.55
C ASP A 30 -40.08 -3.28 1.74
N GLU A 31 -41.30 -2.94 2.17
CA GLU A 31 -42.53 -3.38 1.49
C GLU A 31 -42.74 -2.79 0.08
N GLY A 32 -42.00 -1.75 -0.31
CA GLY A 32 -41.96 -1.20 -1.67
C GLY A 32 -43.20 -0.38 -2.09
N ALA A 33 -44.39 -0.88 -1.80
CA ALA A 33 -45.66 -0.23 -2.09
C ALA A 33 -46.78 -0.72 -1.16
N GLY A 34 -47.81 0.12 -0.95
CA GLY A 34 -48.97 -0.20 -0.12
C GLY A 34 -49.38 0.97 0.78
N THR A 35 -50.21 0.69 1.78
CA THR A 35 -50.74 1.71 2.71
C THR A 35 -50.21 1.57 4.15
N THR A 36 -49.31 0.61 4.40
CA THR A 36 -48.76 0.32 5.74
C THR A 36 -47.33 -0.22 5.67
N ALA A 37 -46.50 0.09 6.66
CA ALA A 37 -45.25 -0.60 6.97
C ALA A 37 -45.40 -1.42 8.25
N LYS A 38 -44.76 -2.59 8.31
CA LYS A 38 -44.79 -3.56 9.41
C LYS A 38 -43.67 -3.28 10.40
N ASP A 39 -43.94 -3.51 11.67
CA ASP A 39 -42.91 -3.48 12.70
C ASP A 39 -42.28 -4.88 12.81
N ALA A 40 -41.04 -5.01 12.36
CA ALA A 40 -40.26 -6.26 12.39
C ALA A 40 -39.94 -6.73 13.81
N ALA A 41 -40.05 -5.86 14.83
CA ALA A 41 -40.02 -6.26 16.24
C ALA A 41 -41.36 -6.86 16.73
N GLY A 42 -42.32 -7.13 15.83
CA GLY A 42 -43.54 -7.88 16.11
C GLY A 42 -44.71 -7.05 16.67
N ASN A 43 -44.63 -5.71 16.61
CA ASN A 43 -45.73 -4.83 17.04
C ASN A 43 -46.76 -4.60 15.92
N SER A 44 -47.64 -3.62 16.08
CA SER A 44 -48.66 -3.26 15.08
C SER A 44 -48.09 -2.32 14.01
N SER A 45 -48.38 -2.62 12.74
CA SER A 45 -48.02 -1.80 11.57
C SER A 45 -48.43 -0.34 11.68
N VAL A 46 -47.65 0.56 11.06
CA VAL A 46 -47.99 1.98 10.89
C VAL A 46 -48.57 2.24 9.50
N PRO A 47 -49.48 3.23 9.34
CA PRO A 47 -49.91 3.65 8.02
C PRO A 47 -48.79 4.40 7.29
N VAL A 48 -48.49 4.01 6.05
CA VAL A 48 -47.57 4.73 5.16
C VAL A 48 -48.38 5.33 4.02
N LYS A 49 -48.26 6.64 3.81
CA LYS A 49 -49.09 7.41 2.89
C LYS A 49 -48.40 7.71 1.56
N ARG A 50 -47.07 7.76 1.54
CA ARG A 50 -46.24 7.87 0.34
C ARG A 50 -44.94 7.10 0.54
N TRP A 51 -44.50 6.43 -0.52
CA TRP A 51 -43.24 5.73 -0.61
C TRP A 51 -42.28 6.50 -1.52
N ASP A 52 -41.00 6.50 -1.18
CA ASP A 52 -39.90 6.78 -2.10
C ASP A 52 -39.29 5.45 -2.50
N ALA A 53 -39.31 5.12 -3.79
CA ALA A 53 -38.72 3.89 -4.32
C ALA A 53 -37.18 3.89 -4.31
N ASN A 54 -36.56 5.02 -3.95
CA ASN A 54 -35.11 5.19 -3.83
C ASN A 54 -34.74 5.31 -2.34
N GLY A 55 -35.12 4.30 -1.57
CA GLY A 55 -34.76 4.16 -0.17
C GLY A 55 -33.25 4.11 0.05
N LYS A 56 -32.86 4.02 1.32
CA LYS A 56 -31.52 3.59 1.71
C LYS A 56 -31.40 2.07 1.61
N SER A 57 -32.51 1.38 1.88
CA SER A 57 -32.57 -0.07 2.14
C SER A 57 -33.61 -0.80 1.27
N GLY A 58 -34.05 -0.17 0.17
CA GLY A 58 -35.12 -0.64 -0.69
C GLY A 58 -36.03 0.54 -1.06
N ALA A 59 -37.26 0.54 -0.55
CA ALA A 59 -38.07 1.74 -0.47
C ALA A 59 -37.89 2.44 0.89
N ALA A 60 -38.39 3.67 0.99
CA ALA A 60 -38.41 4.46 2.22
C ALA A 60 -39.77 5.15 2.38
N MET A 61 -40.12 5.56 3.60
CA MET A 61 -41.29 6.41 3.79
C MET A 61 -40.97 7.86 3.40
N LEU A 62 -41.82 8.44 2.55
CA LEU A 62 -41.67 9.83 2.10
C LEU A 62 -42.53 10.78 2.94
N LEU A 63 -41.89 11.62 3.75
CA LEU A 63 -42.53 12.76 4.42
C LEU A 63 -42.43 14.02 3.56
N ASP A 64 -43.53 14.74 3.40
CA ASP A 64 -43.62 15.90 2.50
C ASP A 64 -43.63 17.26 3.21
N GLY A 65 -43.47 17.27 4.54
CA GLY A 65 -43.58 18.45 5.38
C GLY A 65 -45.01 18.79 5.84
N THR A 66 -46.02 18.03 5.40
CA THR A 66 -47.43 18.19 5.82
C THR A 66 -47.83 17.18 6.90
N LEU A 67 -49.03 17.31 7.45
CA LEU A 67 -49.58 16.32 8.40
C LEU A 67 -49.99 14.99 7.74
N ASP A 68 -50.30 15.02 6.44
CA ASP A 68 -50.90 13.88 5.72
C ASP A 68 -49.94 12.71 5.50
N THR A 69 -48.65 12.90 5.78
CA THR A 69 -47.61 11.88 5.66
C THR A 69 -47.12 11.30 7.00
N VAL A 70 -47.57 11.82 8.15
CA VAL A 70 -47.12 11.37 9.48
C VAL A 70 -47.58 9.94 9.81
N ALA A 71 -46.64 9.09 10.21
CA ALA A 71 -46.88 7.70 10.61
C ALA A 71 -46.83 7.55 12.13
N ALA A 72 -48.00 7.46 12.78
CA ALA A 72 -48.13 7.19 14.21
C ALA A 72 -48.32 5.68 14.51
N LEU A 73 -47.70 5.20 15.59
CA LEU A 73 -47.90 3.83 16.08
C LEU A 73 -49.37 3.59 16.46
N GLN A 74 -49.94 2.47 16.03
CA GLN A 74 -51.33 2.11 16.36
C GLN A 74 -51.55 1.74 17.84
N LYS A 75 -50.47 1.41 18.56
CA LYS A 75 -50.49 1.11 20.00
C LYS A 75 -49.53 2.04 20.74
N LYS A 76 -49.95 2.52 21.90
CA LYS A 76 -49.07 3.20 22.86
C LYS A 76 -48.05 2.18 23.37
N LYS A 77 -46.76 2.49 23.28
CA LYS A 77 -45.67 1.66 23.82
C LYS A 77 -44.97 2.46 24.91
N ASP A 78 -45.04 1.98 26.14
CA ASP A 78 -44.47 2.68 27.29
C ASP A 78 -42.95 2.46 27.34
N ILE A 79 -42.20 3.57 27.45
CA ILE A 79 -40.73 3.58 27.56
C ILE A 79 -40.31 3.56 29.03
N GLY A 80 -41.19 4.00 29.94
CA GLY A 80 -40.95 3.99 31.39
C GLY A 80 -39.71 4.78 31.80
N MET A 81 -38.95 4.20 32.73
CA MET A 81 -37.69 4.74 33.26
C MET A 81 -36.44 4.20 32.55
N SER A 82 -36.60 3.56 31.39
CA SER A 82 -35.50 2.96 30.63
C SER A 82 -34.57 4.02 30.04
N ASP A 83 -33.32 3.62 29.78
CA ASP A 83 -32.49 4.23 28.76
C ASP A 83 -33.13 4.03 27.37
N VAL A 84 -32.80 4.89 26.40
CA VAL A 84 -33.38 4.84 25.06
C VAL A 84 -32.30 5.08 24.02
N THR A 85 -32.33 4.31 22.93
CA THR A 85 -31.65 4.69 21.69
C THR A 85 -32.64 4.68 20.53
N VAL A 86 -32.62 5.73 19.70
CA VAL A 86 -33.38 5.79 18.46
C VAL A 86 -32.40 5.98 17.31
N ALA A 87 -32.42 5.08 16.34
CA ALA A 87 -31.52 5.02 15.19
C ALA A 87 -32.34 4.97 13.89
N PHE A 88 -31.91 5.68 12.85
CA PHE A 88 -32.65 5.77 11.57
C PHE A 88 -31.78 6.39 10.48
N TRP A 89 -32.10 6.10 9.22
CA TRP A 89 -31.62 6.87 8.06
C TRP A 89 -32.63 7.95 7.67
N MET A 90 -32.12 9.08 7.19
CA MET A 90 -32.91 10.14 6.59
C MET A 90 -32.25 10.72 5.35
N LYS A 91 -33.06 11.24 4.43
CA LYS A 91 -32.66 11.95 3.21
C LYS A 91 -33.44 13.26 3.12
N PRO A 92 -32.96 14.38 3.70
CA PRO A 92 -33.73 15.62 3.80
C PRO A 92 -33.83 16.32 2.45
N ALA A 93 -35.05 16.70 2.05
CA ALA A 93 -35.30 17.45 0.81
C ALA A 93 -35.18 18.98 0.99
N ASP A 94 -34.97 19.44 2.23
CA ASP A 94 -34.62 20.81 2.60
C ASP A 94 -33.88 20.78 3.95
N ILE A 95 -32.89 21.67 4.12
CA ILE A 95 -32.20 21.95 5.39
C ILE A 95 -32.08 23.47 5.67
N THR A 96 -32.73 24.31 4.88
CA THR A 96 -32.74 25.77 5.02
C THR A 96 -33.88 26.27 5.89
N PHE A 97 -35.04 25.58 5.85
CA PHE A 97 -36.23 25.90 6.63
C PHE A 97 -36.59 27.39 6.55
N ALA A 98 -36.52 27.95 5.33
CA ALA A 98 -36.85 29.35 5.05
C ALA A 98 -38.33 29.68 5.36
N ASP A 99 -39.20 28.67 5.38
CA ASP A 99 -40.61 28.76 5.72
C ASP A 99 -40.92 28.68 7.22
N LEU A 100 -39.94 28.38 8.09
CA LEU A 100 -40.16 28.07 9.50
C LEU A 100 -39.44 29.03 10.45
N LYS A 101 -40.20 29.59 11.40
CA LYS A 101 -39.70 30.52 12.43
C LYS A 101 -38.67 29.87 13.37
N ASP A 102 -38.91 28.63 13.78
CA ASP A 102 -38.08 27.90 14.76
C ASP A 102 -36.87 27.19 14.12
N LYS A 103 -36.66 27.35 12.80
CA LYS A 103 -35.50 26.84 12.04
C LYS A 103 -35.17 25.35 12.29
N ARG A 104 -36.23 24.53 12.39
CA ARG A 104 -36.15 23.08 12.60
C ARG A 104 -37.34 22.34 12.03
N ARG A 105 -37.16 21.08 11.61
CA ARG A 105 -38.26 20.15 11.28
C ARG A 105 -38.17 18.90 12.15
N ARG A 106 -39.32 18.40 12.59
CA ARG A 106 -39.40 17.21 13.44
C ARG A 106 -39.36 15.92 12.64
N ILE A 107 -38.37 15.10 12.94
CA ILE A 107 -38.13 13.79 12.31
C ILE A 107 -38.94 12.70 13.05
N ILE A 108 -38.86 12.65 14.39
CA ILE A 108 -39.53 11.65 15.22
C ILE A 108 -40.03 12.30 16.51
N ASN A 109 -41.29 12.04 16.87
CA ASN A 109 -41.84 12.25 18.21
C ASN A 109 -41.68 10.93 19.00
N VAL A 110 -40.83 10.90 20.01
CA VAL A 110 -40.64 9.73 20.89
C VAL A 110 -41.67 9.75 22.02
N VAL A 111 -41.89 10.91 22.64
CA VAL A 111 -43.01 11.19 23.56
C VAL A 111 -43.55 12.59 23.28
N ASP A 112 -44.86 12.69 23.07
CA ASP A 112 -45.56 13.96 22.80
C ASP A 112 -46.67 14.21 23.84
N ASN A 113 -46.26 14.67 25.02
CA ASN A 113 -47.15 15.21 26.06
C ASN A 113 -46.67 16.59 26.53
N TYR A 114 -46.27 17.46 25.60
CA TYR A 114 -45.77 18.80 25.91
C TYR A 114 -46.87 19.68 26.54
N PRO A 115 -46.60 20.42 27.64
CA PRO A 115 -45.29 20.61 28.29
C PRO A 115 -45.00 19.63 29.44
N GLU A 116 -45.92 18.74 29.81
CA GLU A 116 -45.79 17.88 30.99
C GLU A 116 -44.58 16.94 30.89
N VAL A 117 -44.46 16.19 29.78
CA VAL A 117 -43.29 15.36 29.43
C VAL A 117 -43.15 15.31 27.90
N TRP A 118 -41.94 15.50 27.36
CA TRP A 118 -41.69 15.36 25.94
C TRP A 118 -40.30 14.78 25.62
N CYS A 119 -40.20 14.10 24.48
CA CYS A 119 -38.96 13.65 23.89
C CYS A 119 -39.11 13.66 22.36
N ALA A 120 -38.27 14.42 21.65
CA ALA A 120 -38.37 14.63 20.22
C ALA A 120 -37.01 14.75 19.52
N ILE A 121 -36.98 14.38 18.24
CA ILE A 121 -35.79 14.40 17.39
C ILE A 121 -36.09 15.32 16.20
N ASP A 122 -35.33 16.41 16.08
CA ASP A 122 -35.49 17.43 15.03
C ASP A 122 -34.19 17.61 14.22
N ILE A 123 -34.31 17.82 12.91
CA ILE A 123 -33.25 18.41 12.07
C ILE A 123 -33.35 19.95 12.15
N ARG A 124 -32.22 20.64 12.15
CA ARG A 124 -32.10 22.11 12.26
C ARG A 124 -31.45 22.71 11.02
N GLU A 125 -31.62 24.02 10.86
CA GLU A 125 -31.03 24.80 9.76
C GLU A 125 -29.53 24.50 9.60
N GLY A 126 -29.11 24.27 8.36
CA GLY A 126 -27.76 23.79 8.02
C GLY A 126 -27.54 22.28 8.17
N GLY A 127 -28.56 21.50 8.53
CA GLY A 127 -28.47 20.04 8.57
C GLY A 127 -27.84 19.47 9.84
N ALA A 128 -27.94 20.18 10.97
CA ALA A 128 -27.59 19.64 12.28
C ALA A 128 -28.76 18.84 12.88
N ILE A 129 -28.49 17.73 13.56
CA ILE A 129 -29.51 16.89 14.21
C ILE A 129 -29.58 17.25 15.69
N SER A 130 -30.77 17.19 16.29
CA SER A 130 -30.96 17.51 17.69
C SER A 130 -31.97 16.60 18.37
N ILE A 131 -31.71 16.31 19.64
CA ILE A 131 -32.68 15.68 20.55
C ILE A 131 -33.07 16.68 21.64
N GLU A 132 -34.37 16.79 21.89
CA GLU A 132 -34.96 17.61 22.95
C GLU A 132 -35.77 16.70 23.87
N ILE A 133 -35.39 16.65 25.15
CA ILE A 133 -36.10 15.93 26.21
C ILE A 133 -36.49 16.92 27.32
N GLY A 134 -37.65 16.79 27.94
CA GLY A 134 -38.00 17.64 29.06
C GLY A 134 -39.29 17.30 29.78
N GLN A 135 -39.51 17.99 30.89
CA GLN A 135 -40.74 17.92 31.66
C GLN A 135 -41.13 19.28 32.25
N LYS A 136 -42.40 19.41 32.65
CA LYS A 136 -42.92 20.54 33.43
C LYS A 136 -43.85 20.04 34.53
N LYS A 137 -43.36 20.10 35.77
CA LYS A 137 -44.18 19.84 36.98
C LYS A 137 -45.15 21.01 37.20
N ASN A 138 -46.33 20.74 37.75
CA ASN A 138 -47.39 21.74 37.92
C ASN A 138 -46.90 23.02 38.62
N GLY A 139 -47.07 24.16 37.96
CA GLY A 139 -46.61 25.48 38.43
C GLY A 139 -45.10 25.76 38.29
N GLY A 140 -44.28 24.78 37.95
CA GLY A 140 -42.82 24.91 37.86
C GLY A 140 -42.28 25.38 36.50
N PRO A 141 -40.98 25.74 36.43
CA PRO A 141 -40.27 26.01 35.18
C PRO A 141 -40.04 24.73 34.35
N ASN A 142 -39.75 24.88 33.06
CA ASN A 142 -39.47 23.76 32.16
C ASN A 142 -38.09 23.14 32.47
N ALA A 143 -38.09 21.92 32.99
CA ALA A 143 -36.90 21.08 33.16
C ALA A 143 -36.57 20.36 31.83
N GLY A 144 -36.23 21.14 30.81
CA GLY A 144 -35.86 20.67 29.46
C GLY A 144 -34.36 20.74 29.19
N SER A 145 -33.88 19.77 28.40
CA SER A 145 -32.50 19.64 27.91
C SER A 145 -32.52 19.42 26.39
N THR A 146 -31.72 20.20 25.65
CA THR A 146 -31.54 20.05 24.20
C THR A 146 -30.08 19.82 23.88
N LEU A 147 -29.79 18.78 23.10
CA LEU A 147 -28.49 18.49 22.50
C LEU A 147 -28.60 18.69 20.98
N ILE A 148 -27.57 19.27 20.36
CA ILE A 148 -27.49 19.56 18.93
C ILE A 148 -26.12 19.09 18.43
N SER A 149 -26.09 18.36 17.32
CA SER A 149 -24.85 17.92 16.64
C SER A 149 -24.18 19.07 15.88
N LYS A 150 -23.02 18.81 15.30
CA LYS A 150 -22.52 19.63 14.19
C LYS A 150 -23.44 19.44 12.95
N PRO A 151 -23.50 20.42 12.03
CA PRO A 151 -24.03 20.23 10.68
C PRO A 151 -23.46 18.96 10.03
N ALA A 152 -24.32 18.07 9.55
CA ALA A 152 -23.88 16.77 8.99
C ALA A 152 -24.84 16.13 7.98
N ALA A 153 -26.07 16.64 7.83
CA ALA A 153 -27.03 16.19 6.82
C ALA A 153 -27.01 17.12 5.59
N LEU A 154 -26.80 16.57 4.40
CA LEU A 154 -26.86 17.31 3.13
C LEU A 154 -28.18 17.05 2.39
N VAL A 155 -28.59 18.01 1.56
CA VAL A 155 -29.87 17.94 0.84
C VAL A 155 -29.85 16.80 -0.19
N ASN A 156 -30.86 15.94 -0.13
CA ASN A 156 -31.02 14.72 -0.93
C ASN A 156 -29.95 13.62 -0.72
N GLU A 157 -29.10 13.73 0.32
CA GLU A 157 -28.14 12.67 0.68
C GLU A 157 -28.63 11.83 1.88
N TRP A 158 -28.30 10.53 1.87
CA TRP A 158 -28.64 9.62 2.96
C TRP A 158 -27.65 9.74 4.13
N VAL A 159 -28.15 10.10 5.31
CA VAL A 159 -27.39 10.17 6.56
C VAL A 159 -28.07 9.32 7.64
N HIS A 160 -27.29 8.55 8.38
CA HIS A 160 -27.76 7.84 9.58
C HIS A 160 -27.58 8.73 10.80
N ALA A 161 -28.61 8.82 11.64
CA ALA A 161 -28.51 9.43 12.95
C ALA A 161 -28.94 8.44 14.02
N ALA A 162 -28.15 8.33 15.09
CA ALA A 162 -28.55 7.67 16.31
C ALA A 162 -28.48 8.66 17.48
N VAL A 163 -29.55 8.72 18.26
CA VAL A 163 -29.64 9.55 19.47
C VAL A 163 -29.85 8.65 20.67
N VAL A 164 -29.07 8.87 21.72
CA VAL A 164 -29.02 8.04 22.92
C VAL A 164 -29.39 8.88 24.13
N ILE A 165 -30.28 8.36 24.96
CA ILE A 165 -30.60 8.85 26.31
C ILE A 165 -30.11 7.79 27.29
N ASN A 166 -29.02 8.08 27.99
CA ASN A 166 -28.48 7.26 29.05
C ASN A 166 -28.81 7.92 30.40
N ARG A 167 -29.86 7.44 31.08
CA ARG A 167 -30.28 7.90 32.40
C ARG A 167 -29.30 7.48 33.49
N GLY A 168 -28.65 6.33 33.35
CA GLY A 168 -27.63 5.85 34.29
C GLY A 168 -26.44 6.82 34.43
N LEU A 169 -25.94 7.33 33.29
CA LEU A 169 -24.90 8.35 33.20
C LEU A 169 -25.46 9.79 33.18
N LYS A 170 -26.78 9.96 33.20
CA LYS A 170 -27.51 11.23 33.01
C LYS A 170 -27.08 12.02 31.77
N LYS A 171 -26.74 11.35 30.67
CA LYS A 171 -26.29 11.98 29.41
C LYS A 171 -27.24 11.74 28.24
N MET A 172 -27.33 12.72 27.36
CA MET A 172 -27.74 12.55 25.97
C MET A 172 -26.50 12.46 25.08
N LEU A 173 -26.55 11.66 24.02
CA LEU A 173 -25.52 11.57 22.99
C LEU A 173 -26.16 11.60 21.59
N ILE A 174 -25.43 12.12 20.60
CA ILE A 174 -25.78 12.03 19.18
C ILE A 174 -24.58 11.47 18.42
N TYR A 175 -24.84 10.47 17.60
CA TYR A 175 -23.92 9.88 16.64
C TYR A 175 -24.46 10.10 15.22
N ILE A 176 -23.58 10.40 14.28
CA ILE A 176 -23.91 10.55 12.86
C ILE A 176 -23.05 9.58 12.06
N ASN A 177 -23.66 8.79 11.16
CA ASN A 177 -22.98 7.77 10.35
C ASN A 177 -22.07 6.83 11.17
N GLY A 178 -22.49 6.49 12.39
CA GLY A 178 -21.77 5.57 13.29
C GLY A 178 -20.62 6.21 14.08
N VAL A 179 -20.39 7.51 13.93
CA VAL A 179 -19.34 8.27 14.61
C VAL A 179 -19.96 9.19 15.66
N PHE A 180 -19.35 9.24 16.86
CA PHE A 180 -19.75 10.16 17.91
C PHE A 180 -19.68 11.63 17.44
N SER A 181 -20.76 12.39 17.63
CA SER A 181 -20.88 13.78 17.13
C SER A 181 -21.02 14.81 18.24
N ALA A 182 -21.78 14.52 19.29
CA ALA A 182 -21.96 15.40 20.44
C ALA A 182 -22.52 14.66 21.67
N GLU A 183 -22.23 15.15 22.88
CA GLU A 183 -22.91 14.75 24.13
C GLU A 183 -23.37 15.96 24.95
N LYS A 184 -24.25 15.74 25.92
CA LYS A 184 -24.62 16.73 26.94
C LYS A 184 -25.32 16.07 28.13
N GLU A 185 -25.00 16.53 29.33
CA GLU A 185 -25.72 16.14 30.54
C GLU A 185 -27.18 16.61 30.53
N MET A 186 -28.08 15.74 31.00
CA MET A 186 -29.47 16.06 31.24
C MET A 186 -29.60 16.85 32.54
N LYS A 187 -30.49 17.87 32.55
CA LYS A 187 -30.83 18.61 33.77
C LYS A 187 -31.21 17.67 34.90
N SER A 188 -30.61 17.89 36.07
CA SER A 188 -30.88 17.14 37.31
C SER A 188 -32.35 17.09 37.73
N GLU A 189 -33.13 18.08 37.29
CA GLU A 189 -34.55 18.28 37.58
C GLU A 189 -35.47 17.48 36.64
N PHE A 190 -34.93 16.71 35.69
CA PHE A 190 -35.69 15.76 34.85
C PHE A 190 -35.69 14.36 35.48
N ASP A 191 -36.85 13.92 35.97
CA ASP A 191 -37.04 12.64 36.66
C ASP A 191 -38.24 11.82 36.17
N ALA A 192 -39.06 12.33 35.24
CA ALA A 192 -40.20 11.57 34.70
C ALA A 192 -39.79 10.31 33.92
N ALA A 193 -40.70 9.34 33.99
CA ALA A 193 -40.81 8.27 33.01
C ALA A 193 -41.26 8.84 31.66
N LEU A 194 -40.80 8.24 30.57
CA LEU A 194 -41.24 8.56 29.20
C LEU A 194 -42.55 7.81 28.89
N THR A 195 -43.57 8.05 29.71
CA THR A 195 -44.89 7.39 29.61
C THR A 195 -45.67 7.87 28.39
N ALA A 196 -46.10 6.92 27.56
CA ALA A 196 -46.73 7.18 26.27
C ALA A 196 -48.18 7.67 26.40
N VAL A 197 -48.39 8.96 26.68
CA VAL A 197 -49.74 9.58 26.67
C VAL A 197 -50.31 9.60 25.24
N LYS A 198 -49.47 9.87 24.23
CA LYS A 198 -49.72 9.61 22.81
C LYS A 198 -48.77 8.50 22.31
N PRO A 199 -49.08 7.79 21.21
CA PRO A 199 -48.11 6.92 20.56
C PRO A 199 -46.95 7.73 19.99
N ALA A 200 -45.76 7.12 19.89
CA ALA A 200 -44.65 7.70 19.12
C ALA A 200 -45.00 7.78 17.63
N SER A 201 -44.39 8.70 16.90
CA SER A 201 -44.61 8.89 15.47
C SER A 201 -43.34 9.24 14.71
N ILE A 202 -43.28 8.75 13.47
CA ILE A 202 -42.28 9.14 12.47
C ILE A 202 -42.92 10.26 11.64
N GLY A 203 -42.26 11.41 11.61
CA GLY A 203 -42.90 12.71 11.43
C GLY A 203 -43.70 13.15 12.67
N ALA A 204 -44.24 14.37 12.65
CA ALA A 204 -45.02 14.92 13.76
C ALA A 204 -46.00 16.02 13.37
N GLY A 205 -46.94 16.32 14.28
CA GLY A 205 -47.89 17.44 14.17
C GLY A 205 -47.25 18.84 14.23
N PHE A 206 -45.97 18.94 14.59
CA PHE A 206 -45.23 20.20 14.74
C PHE A 206 -44.08 20.24 13.72
N GLN A 207 -44.18 21.17 12.75
CA GLN A 207 -43.16 21.43 11.71
C GLN A 207 -42.59 20.14 11.09
N ASN A 208 -43.43 19.33 10.44
CA ASN A 208 -43.06 17.98 10.00
C ASN A 208 -41.81 17.95 9.09
N PHE A 209 -41.04 16.86 9.17
CA PHE A 209 -39.92 16.57 8.28
C PHE A 209 -40.34 16.51 6.81
N LYS A 210 -39.39 16.83 5.93
CA LYS A 210 -39.57 16.86 4.47
C LYS A 210 -38.38 16.16 3.84
N GLY A 211 -38.61 14.99 3.27
CA GLY A 211 -37.57 14.05 2.84
C GLY A 211 -37.97 12.60 3.12
N SER A 212 -37.09 11.67 2.77
CA SER A 212 -37.31 10.24 2.96
C SER A 212 -36.73 9.77 4.30
N ILE A 213 -37.38 8.80 4.96
CA ILE A 213 -36.91 8.16 6.21
C ILE A 213 -36.95 6.63 6.03
N ASP A 214 -35.92 5.96 6.54
CA ASP A 214 -35.68 4.53 6.34
C ASP A 214 -35.02 3.89 7.60
N GLU A 215 -35.11 2.57 7.73
CA GLU A 215 -34.54 1.74 8.82
C GLU A 215 -34.77 2.28 10.27
N VAL A 216 -36.00 2.68 10.63
CA VAL A 216 -36.26 3.29 11.95
C VAL A 216 -36.30 2.23 13.05
N LYS A 217 -35.33 2.30 13.97
CA LYS A 217 -35.13 1.40 15.11
C LYS A 217 -35.21 2.13 16.45
N MET A 218 -35.81 1.48 17.46
CA MET A 218 -35.82 1.97 18.84
C MET A 218 -35.46 0.85 19.83
N TYR A 219 -34.53 1.14 20.73
CA TYR A 219 -34.04 0.24 21.78
C TYR A 219 -34.35 0.83 23.16
N LEU A 220 -34.69 -0.03 24.15
CA LEU A 220 -34.80 0.37 25.57
C LEU A 220 -33.48 0.14 26.34
N LYS A 221 -32.38 0.45 25.68
CA LYS A 221 -31.03 0.50 26.24
C LYS A 221 -30.27 1.66 25.62
N ALA A 222 -29.31 2.22 26.36
CA ALA A 222 -28.32 3.10 25.79
C ALA A 222 -27.33 2.25 25.00
N LEU A 223 -27.23 2.49 23.70
CA LEU A 223 -26.18 1.89 22.87
C LEU A 223 -24.88 2.69 23.06
N ASP A 224 -23.76 1.97 23.15
CA ASP A 224 -22.42 2.51 22.97
C ASP A 224 -22.13 2.73 21.47
N GLU A 225 -20.91 3.18 21.14
CA GLU A 225 -20.57 3.50 19.75
C GLU A 225 -20.65 2.26 18.83
N ASP A 226 -20.30 1.07 19.33
CA ASP A 226 -20.32 -0.16 18.54
C ASP A 226 -21.73 -0.76 18.43
N GLY A 227 -22.57 -0.60 19.46
CA GLY A 227 -24.02 -0.79 19.37
C GLY A 227 -24.68 0.17 18.37
N VAL A 228 -24.24 1.44 18.32
CA VAL A 228 -24.74 2.41 17.35
C VAL A 228 -24.29 2.08 15.92
N LYS A 229 -23.04 1.66 15.71
CA LYS A 229 -22.62 1.07 14.42
C LYS A 229 -23.49 -0.14 14.11
N SER A 230 -23.71 -1.03 15.08
CA SER A 230 -24.62 -2.19 14.98
C SER A 230 -26.05 -1.82 14.57
N SER A 231 -26.58 -0.67 15.02
CA SER A 231 -27.92 -0.21 14.60
C SER A 231 -28.00 0.16 13.11
N MET A 232 -26.88 0.57 12.48
CA MET A 232 -26.76 0.75 11.02
C MET A 232 -26.62 -0.58 10.26
N THR A 233 -26.47 -1.71 10.97
CA THR A 233 -25.99 -2.96 10.36
C THR A 233 -27.05 -3.92 9.84
N SER A 234 -28.31 -3.50 9.61
CA SER A 234 -29.17 -4.30 8.72
C SER A 234 -28.56 -4.48 7.32
N PHE A 235 -27.61 -3.61 6.94
CA PHE A 235 -26.82 -3.69 5.71
C PHE A 235 -25.30 -3.93 5.97
N TYR A 236 -24.95 -4.42 7.16
CA TYR A 236 -23.58 -4.83 7.52
C TYR A 236 -23.53 -6.14 8.34
N GLN A 237 -24.65 -6.86 8.55
CA GLN A 237 -24.63 -8.30 8.85
C GLN A 237 -24.14 -9.09 7.63
N GLY A 238 -22.86 -8.89 7.33
CA GLY A 238 -22.12 -9.30 6.15
C GLY A 238 -20.62 -9.00 6.29
N VAL A 239 -20.22 -8.00 7.09
CA VAL A 239 -18.81 -7.80 7.49
C VAL A 239 -18.71 -7.40 8.97
N THR A 240 -18.72 -8.39 9.86
CA THR A 240 -17.92 -8.33 11.09
C THR A 240 -16.51 -8.82 10.77
N ALA A 241 -15.49 -8.17 11.34
CA ALA A 241 -14.12 -8.71 11.27
C ALA A 241 -14.04 -10.04 12.07
N PRO A 242 -13.29 -11.05 11.61
CA PRO A 242 -13.33 -12.38 12.20
C PRO A 242 -12.54 -12.47 13.52
N ALA A 243 -13.16 -12.04 14.62
CA ALA A 243 -12.74 -12.37 15.98
C ALA A 243 -13.07 -13.85 16.29
N ALA A 244 -12.32 -14.77 15.68
CA ALA A 244 -12.62 -16.21 15.64
C ALA A 244 -12.31 -16.96 16.96
N ALA A 245 -12.97 -16.58 18.05
CA ALA A 245 -13.06 -17.39 19.27
C ALA A 245 -14.30 -18.29 19.21
N VAL A 246 -14.16 -19.49 18.63
CA VAL A 246 -15.30 -20.40 18.38
C VAL A 246 -15.92 -20.89 19.70
N LYS A 247 -17.19 -20.53 19.92
CA LYS A 247 -18.13 -21.34 20.70
C LYS A 247 -19.46 -21.42 19.95
N GLN A 248 -19.84 -22.63 19.54
CA GLN A 248 -21.17 -22.94 19.05
C GLN A 248 -22.18 -22.87 20.20
N GLU A 249 -23.39 -22.41 19.91
CA GLU A 249 -24.61 -22.98 20.51
C GLU A 249 -25.71 -22.97 19.43
N GLU A 250 -26.48 -24.05 19.34
CA GLU A 250 -27.25 -24.41 18.14
C GLU A 250 -28.75 -24.23 18.31
N ARG A 251 -29.43 -23.69 17.29
CA ARG A 251 -30.85 -23.99 16.99
C ARG A 251 -31.07 -24.13 15.47
N PRO A 252 -32.04 -24.95 15.03
CA PRO A 252 -31.89 -25.68 13.78
C PRO A 252 -32.24 -24.86 12.52
N VAL A 253 -31.21 -24.49 11.78
CA VAL A 253 -31.31 -24.46 10.31
C VAL A 253 -31.53 -25.90 9.84
N ILE A 254 -32.43 -26.13 8.87
CA ILE A 254 -32.46 -27.41 8.14
C ILE A 254 -31.27 -27.40 7.17
N VAL A 255 -30.08 -27.65 7.72
CA VAL A 255 -28.86 -27.84 6.93
C VAL A 255 -29.03 -29.13 6.14
N LYS A 256 -29.48 -29.01 4.89
CA LYS A 256 -29.27 -30.09 3.93
C LYS A 256 -27.76 -30.33 3.88
N PRO A 257 -27.28 -31.58 4.09
CA PRO A 257 -25.86 -31.86 4.01
C PRO A 257 -25.36 -31.44 2.62
N ALA A 258 -24.19 -30.81 2.56
CA ALA A 258 -23.62 -30.37 1.29
C ALA A 258 -23.48 -31.57 0.35
N GLN A 259 -23.91 -31.43 -0.91
CA GLN A 259 -23.67 -32.46 -1.90
C GLN A 259 -22.16 -32.51 -2.17
N LEU A 260 -21.56 -33.69 -2.00
CA LEU A 260 -20.12 -33.88 -2.12
C LEU A 260 -19.78 -34.51 -3.47
N TYR A 261 -18.88 -33.84 -4.19
CA TYR A 261 -18.28 -34.35 -5.42
C TYR A 261 -16.76 -34.28 -5.31
N TYR A 262 -16.07 -35.05 -6.14
CA TYR A 262 -14.63 -35.23 -6.09
C TYR A 262 -14.02 -35.08 -7.48
N VAL A 263 -12.84 -34.46 -7.53
CA VAL A 263 -11.98 -34.33 -8.72
C VAL A 263 -10.63 -34.94 -8.37
N ALA A 264 -10.08 -35.78 -9.24
CA ALA A 264 -8.80 -36.47 -9.01
C ALA A 264 -8.00 -36.63 -10.31
N VAL A 265 -6.67 -36.72 -10.20
CA VAL A 265 -5.77 -36.88 -11.37
C VAL A 265 -5.89 -38.26 -12.04
N ASP A 266 -6.48 -39.24 -11.36
CA ASP A 266 -6.88 -40.57 -11.84
C ASP A 266 -8.40 -40.68 -12.13
N GLY A 267 -9.11 -39.55 -12.11
CA GLY A 267 -10.54 -39.47 -12.37
C GLY A 267 -10.93 -39.53 -13.85
N ASN A 268 -12.24 -39.42 -14.11
CA ASN A 268 -12.81 -39.39 -15.46
C ASN A 268 -14.03 -38.47 -15.50
N ASP A 269 -14.05 -37.50 -16.41
CA ASP A 269 -15.16 -36.53 -16.55
C ASP A 269 -16.48 -37.16 -17.07
N ALA A 270 -16.48 -38.46 -17.40
CA ALA A 270 -17.69 -39.25 -17.69
C ALA A 270 -18.28 -39.99 -16.46
N TRP A 271 -17.66 -39.89 -15.28
CA TRP A 271 -18.15 -40.46 -14.02
C TRP A 271 -19.06 -39.49 -13.26
N SER A 272 -19.71 -39.95 -12.18
CA SER A 272 -20.64 -39.14 -11.37
C SER A 272 -19.93 -38.09 -10.52
N GLY A 273 -18.63 -38.28 -10.23
CA GLY A 273 -17.90 -37.49 -9.27
C GLY A 273 -18.28 -37.75 -7.80
N THR A 274 -19.26 -38.61 -7.51
CA THR A 274 -19.75 -38.81 -6.12
C THR A 274 -18.83 -39.66 -5.25
N LEU A 275 -17.88 -40.36 -5.86
CA LEU A 275 -16.92 -41.24 -5.18
C LEU A 275 -15.53 -40.60 -5.11
N SER A 276 -14.89 -40.65 -3.94
CA SER A 276 -13.57 -40.03 -3.71
C SER A 276 -12.38 -40.77 -4.33
N ALA A 277 -12.62 -41.94 -4.92
CA ALA A 277 -11.68 -42.78 -5.67
C ALA A 277 -12.48 -43.66 -6.66
N PRO A 278 -11.85 -44.22 -7.71
CA PRO A 278 -12.52 -45.14 -8.64
C PRO A 278 -13.14 -46.35 -7.94
N ASN A 279 -14.30 -46.79 -8.41
CA ASN A 279 -14.93 -48.02 -7.92
C ASN A 279 -14.18 -49.27 -8.44
N ALA A 280 -14.39 -50.43 -7.79
CA ALA A 280 -13.67 -51.67 -8.13
C ALA A 280 -13.96 -52.24 -9.54
N ALA A 281 -14.98 -51.72 -10.25
CA ALA A 281 -15.29 -52.05 -11.64
C ALA A 281 -14.75 -51.02 -12.64
N ASN A 282 -14.14 -49.93 -12.16
CA ASN A 282 -13.71 -48.76 -12.94
C ASN A 282 -14.84 -48.12 -13.80
N THR A 283 -16.08 -48.17 -13.29
CA THR A 283 -17.28 -47.63 -13.98
C THR A 283 -17.80 -46.31 -13.42
N ASP A 284 -17.37 -45.93 -12.23
CA ASP A 284 -17.70 -44.67 -11.56
C ASP A 284 -16.58 -44.29 -10.58
N GLY A 285 -16.46 -43.01 -10.23
CA GLY A 285 -15.31 -42.46 -9.51
C GLY A 285 -15.33 -40.93 -9.43
N PRO A 286 -14.18 -40.29 -9.11
CA PRO A 286 -14.01 -38.85 -9.16
C PRO A 286 -13.93 -38.33 -10.60
N LEU A 287 -14.32 -37.08 -10.83
CA LEU A 287 -14.14 -36.39 -12.11
C LEU A 287 -12.64 -36.13 -12.38
N ALA A 288 -12.24 -35.94 -13.63
CA ALA A 288 -10.85 -35.69 -14.00
C ALA A 288 -10.46 -34.20 -13.88
N THR A 289 -11.40 -33.30 -14.14
CA THR A 289 -11.11 -31.86 -14.26
C THR A 289 -12.13 -30.95 -13.56
N LEU A 290 -11.69 -29.72 -13.27
CA LEU A 290 -12.58 -28.67 -12.77
C LEU A 290 -13.67 -28.27 -13.79
N ASN A 291 -13.44 -28.48 -15.09
CA ASN A 291 -14.47 -28.29 -16.11
C ASN A 291 -15.51 -29.42 -16.09
N GLY A 292 -15.11 -30.68 -15.90
CA GLY A 292 -16.04 -31.78 -15.65
C GLY A 292 -16.94 -31.52 -14.44
N ALA A 293 -16.37 -31.01 -13.34
CA ALA A 293 -17.14 -30.56 -12.18
C ALA A 293 -18.15 -29.46 -12.51
N LYS A 294 -17.75 -28.44 -13.28
CA LYS A 294 -18.65 -27.35 -13.71
C LYS A 294 -19.81 -27.86 -14.58
N GLU A 295 -19.53 -28.69 -15.59
CA GLU A 295 -20.58 -29.23 -16.47
C GLU A 295 -21.53 -30.20 -15.74
N MET A 296 -21.02 -30.99 -14.80
CA MET A 296 -21.85 -31.79 -13.89
C MET A 296 -22.77 -30.89 -13.05
N LEU A 297 -22.26 -29.80 -12.46
CA LEU A 297 -23.07 -28.85 -11.69
C LEU A 297 -24.11 -28.10 -12.54
N ARG A 298 -23.75 -27.71 -13.77
CA ARG A 298 -24.70 -27.15 -14.76
C ARG A 298 -25.84 -28.13 -15.06
N SER A 299 -25.52 -29.43 -15.21
CA SER A 299 -26.51 -30.49 -15.40
C SER A 299 -27.45 -30.63 -14.19
N LEU A 300 -26.92 -30.59 -12.96
CA LEU A 300 -27.76 -30.61 -11.75
C LEU A 300 -28.71 -29.40 -11.68
N LYS A 301 -28.26 -28.21 -12.09
CA LYS A 301 -29.10 -27.00 -12.14
C LYS A 301 -30.20 -27.14 -13.19
N SER A 302 -29.87 -27.56 -14.42
CA SER A 302 -30.86 -27.74 -15.49
C SER A 302 -31.91 -28.82 -15.18
N GLN A 303 -31.58 -29.80 -14.33
CA GLN A 303 -32.49 -30.84 -13.86
C GLN A 303 -33.31 -30.45 -12.61
N GLY A 304 -33.06 -29.29 -11.98
CA GLY A 304 -33.67 -28.89 -10.70
C GLY A 304 -33.12 -29.64 -9.47
N ASN A 305 -32.05 -30.42 -9.63
CA ASN A 305 -31.42 -31.22 -8.57
C ASN A 305 -30.41 -30.42 -7.72
N PHE A 306 -30.00 -29.24 -8.18
CA PHE A 306 -29.19 -28.28 -7.43
C PHE A 306 -30.05 -27.55 -6.37
N ASN A 307 -30.26 -28.20 -5.22
CA ASN A 307 -31.18 -27.71 -4.18
C ASN A 307 -30.59 -27.70 -2.75
N ALA A 308 -29.27 -27.84 -2.62
CA ALA A 308 -28.49 -27.78 -1.39
C ALA A 308 -27.12 -27.13 -1.68
N PRO A 309 -26.36 -26.68 -0.66
CA PRO A 309 -24.96 -26.29 -0.85
C PRO A 309 -24.13 -27.42 -1.46
N VAL A 310 -23.05 -27.08 -2.16
CA VAL A 310 -22.19 -28.06 -2.83
C VAL A 310 -20.72 -27.88 -2.42
N THR A 311 -20.01 -29.00 -2.26
CA THR A 311 -18.55 -29.02 -2.12
C THR A 311 -17.93 -29.98 -3.11
N VAL A 312 -17.04 -29.45 -3.96
CA VAL A 312 -16.21 -30.19 -4.90
C VAL A 312 -14.81 -30.29 -4.31
N TYR A 313 -14.42 -31.49 -3.90
CA TYR A 313 -13.11 -31.78 -3.33
C TYR A 313 -12.09 -32.19 -4.39
N LEU A 314 -11.04 -31.39 -4.56
CA LEU A 314 -9.90 -31.72 -5.40
C LEU A 314 -8.89 -32.55 -4.59
N ARG A 315 -8.60 -33.77 -5.06
CA ARG A 315 -7.54 -34.63 -4.53
C ARG A 315 -6.15 -34.03 -4.84
N GLY A 316 -5.14 -34.42 -4.07
CA GLY A 316 -3.75 -33.98 -4.30
C GLY A 316 -3.21 -34.41 -5.67
N GLY A 317 -2.39 -33.54 -6.28
CA GLY A 317 -1.78 -33.79 -7.60
C GLY A 317 -1.83 -32.58 -8.53
N THR A 318 -1.17 -32.68 -9.69
CA THR A 318 -1.02 -31.57 -10.64
C THR A 318 -1.97 -31.69 -11.83
N TYR A 319 -3.06 -30.90 -11.79
CA TYR A 319 -4.03 -30.75 -12.86
C TYR A 319 -3.49 -29.79 -13.93
N ARG A 320 -2.72 -30.32 -14.89
CA ARG A 320 -2.17 -29.53 -16.01
C ARG A 320 -3.26 -29.18 -17.01
N VAL A 321 -3.73 -27.94 -16.99
CA VAL A 321 -4.80 -27.43 -17.85
C VAL A 321 -4.24 -26.95 -19.20
N LYS A 322 -4.89 -27.35 -20.29
CA LYS A 322 -4.52 -26.96 -21.66
C LYS A 322 -5.12 -25.62 -22.09
N GLU A 323 -6.19 -25.21 -21.42
CA GLU A 323 -7.02 -24.05 -21.73
C GLU A 323 -7.49 -23.40 -20.42
N THR A 324 -7.78 -22.10 -20.46
CA THR A 324 -8.26 -21.33 -19.30
C THR A 324 -9.65 -21.79 -18.85
N ILE A 325 -9.80 -22.11 -17.56
CA ILE A 325 -11.08 -22.48 -16.95
C ILE A 325 -11.97 -21.24 -16.86
N THR A 326 -12.87 -21.11 -17.85
CA THR A 326 -13.83 -20.01 -17.92
C THR A 326 -15.06 -20.32 -17.07
N PHE A 327 -15.40 -19.40 -16.17
CA PHE A 327 -16.67 -19.39 -15.43
C PHE A 327 -17.65 -18.41 -16.09
N THR A 328 -18.92 -18.80 -16.20
CA THR A 328 -20.05 -17.98 -16.70
C THR A 328 -21.12 -17.84 -15.61
N PRO A 329 -22.13 -16.94 -15.76
CA PRO A 329 -23.21 -16.79 -14.79
C PRO A 329 -23.93 -18.11 -14.42
N ASP A 330 -24.00 -19.06 -15.35
CA ASP A 330 -24.56 -20.41 -15.15
C ASP A 330 -23.81 -21.24 -14.09
N ASP A 331 -22.54 -20.92 -13.82
CA ASP A 331 -21.73 -21.58 -12.81
C ASP A 331 -22.04 -21.09 -11.38
N SER A 332 -22.70 -19.94 -11.20
CA SER A 332 -22.98 -19.31 -9.89
C SER A 332 -23.70 -20.22 -8.89
N GLY A 333 -23.34 -20.12 -7.61
CA GLY A 333 -24.20 -20.59 -6.52
C GLY A 333 -25.33 -19.59 -6.23
N THR A 334 -26.04 -19.80 -5.12
CA THR A 334 -26.87 -18.77 -4.47
C THR A 334 -26.48 -18.65 -3.00
N LYS A 335 -27.01 -17.63 -2.30
CA LYS A 335 -26.85 -17.50 -0.83
C LYS A 335 -27.24 -18.77 -0.06
N ASP A 336 -28.28 -19.47 -0.52
CA ASP A 336 -28.80 -20.70 0.10
C ASP A 336 -28.16 -21.99 -0.47
N THR A 337 -27.54 -21.89 -1.65
CA THR A 337 -26.88 -23.01 -2.36
C THR A 337 -25.51 -22.59 -2.93
N PRO A 338 -24.54 -22.21 -2.08
CA PRO A 338 -23.20 -21.82 -2.52
C PRO A 338 -22.40 -23.02 -3.01
N ILE A 339 -21.36 -22.75 -3.82
CA ILE A 339 -20.48 -23.78 -4.39
C ILE A 339 -19.05 -23.57 -3.87
N THR A 340 -18.51 -24.56 -3.17
CA THR A 340 -17.13 -24.56 -2.68
C THR A 340 -16.28 -25.54 -3.48
N TYR A 341 -15.17 -25.08 -4.04
CA TYR A 341 -14.09 -25.89 -4.60
C TYR A 341 -12.96 -25.92 -3.57
N ALA A 342 -12.69 -27.08 -2.97
CA ALA A 342 -11.77 -27.20 -1.84
C ALA A 342 -10.72 -28.30 -2.06
N ALA A 343 -9.53 -28.13 -1.49
CA ALA A 343 -8.59 -29.22 -1.29
C ALA A 343 -9.19 -30.34 -0.42
N TYR A 344 -8.92 -31.60 -0.77
CA TYR A 344 -9.36 -32.72 0.04
C TYR A 344 -8.47 -32.90 1.28
N LYS A 345 -8.99 -32.49 2.44
CA LYS A 345 -8.31 -32.57 3.75
C LYS A 345 -7.00 -31.77 3.75
N ASN A 346 -5.86 -32.46 3.77
CA ASN A 346 -4.51 -31.88 3.81
C ASN A 346 -3.72 -32.19 2.52
N GLU A 347 -4.40 -32.63 1.46
CA GLU A 347 -3.78 -32.88 0.16
C GLU A 347 -3.64 -31.56 -0.62
N THR A 348 -2.60 -31.43 -1.45
CA THR A 348 -2.32 -30.20 -2.22
C THR A 348 -2.70 -30.37 -3.70
N PRO A 349 -3.86 -29.85 -4.14
CA PRO A 349 -4.22 -29.80 -5.56
C PRO A 349 -3.57 -28.60 -6.25
N VAL A 350 -2.76 -28.86 -7.28
CA VAL A 350 -2.10 -27.83 -8.09
C VAL A 350 -2.77 -27.74 -9.45
N ILE A 351 -3.56 -26.70 -9.70
CA ILE A 351 -4.10 -26.40 -11.03
C ILE A 351 -3.04 -25.59 -11.78
N SER A 352 -2.48 -26.15 -12.85
CA SER A 352 -1.34 -25.53 -13.52
C SER A 352 -1.56 -25.26 -15.00
N GLY A 353 -1.26 -24.02 -15.41
CA GLY A 353 -1.21 -23.62 -16.83
C GLY A 353 0.07 -24.04 -17.56
N GLY A 354 0.94 -24.82 -16.92
CA GLY A 354 2.26 -25.22 -17.42
C GLY A 354 2.34 -26.65 -17.95
N SER A 355 3.18 -26.85 -18.96
CA SER A 355 3.58 -28.16 -19.48
C SER A 355 4.98 -28.53 -18.99
N ALA A 356 5.17 -29.79 -18.60
CA ALA A 356 6.49 -30.31 -18.28
C ALA A 356 7.30 -30.61 -19.54
N ILE A 357 8.57 -30.25 -19.54
CA ILE A 357 9.54 -30.52 -20.61
C ILE A 357 10.47 -31.63 -20.10
N THR A 358 10.32 -32.83 -20.65
CA THR A 358 10.92 -34.07 -20.12
C THR A 358 11.96 -34.71 -21.03
N THR A 359 11.95 -34.39 -22.33
CA THR A 359 12.90 -34.93 -23.30
C THR A 359 14.03 -33.94 -23.53
N TRP A 360 15.25 -34.31 -23.14
CA TRP A 360 16.43 -33.45 -23.19
C TRP A 360 17.62 -34.16 -23.81
N ARG A 361 18.37 -33.45 -24.66
CA ARG A 361 19.77 -33.74 -24.99
C ARG A 361 20.64 -33.08 -23.92
N VAL A 362 21.73 -33.75 -23.50
CA VAL A 362 22.64 -33.23 -22.47
C VAL A 362 24.00 -32.97 -23.10
N ASN A 363 24.49 -31.74 -22.99
CA ASN A 363 25.75 -31.28 -23.53
C ASN A 363 26.55 -30.56 -22.43
N GLY A 364 27.33 -31.31 -21.66
CA GLY A 364 28.02 -30.78 -20.48
C GLY A 364 27.03 -30.30 -19.41
N SER A 365 27.05 -29.00 -19.11
CA SER A 365 26.11 -28.33 -18.21
C SER A 365 24.83 -27.83 -18.88
N ILE A 366 24.70 -27.98 -20.21
CA ILE A 366 23.56 -27.49 -20.99
C ILE A 366 22.57 -28.64 -21.24
N LEU A 367 21.28 -28.36 -21.06
CA LEU A 367 20.17 -29.18 -21.54
C LEU A 367 19.57 -28.54 -22.78
N GLU A 368 19.32 -29.33 -23.83
CA GLU A 368 18.75 -28.84 -25.10
C GLU A 368 17.54 -29.66 -25.53
N THR A 369 16.54 -29.01 -26.13
CA THR A 369 15.38 -29.70 -26.73
C THR A 369 14.70 -28.87 -27.81
N ASP A 370 13.86 -29.50 -28.61
CA ASP A 370 13.16 -28.87 -29.73
C ASP A 370 11.70 -28.62 -29.38
N ILE A 371 11.33 -27.35 -29.18
CA ILE A 371 9.97 -26.89 -28.99
C ILE A 371 9.29 -26.78 -30.37
N PRO A 372 8.12 -27.40 -30.60
CA PRO A 372 7.43 -27.31 -31.87
C PRO A 372 7.13 -25.86 -32.29
N LEU A 373 7.49 -25.51 -33.53
CA LEU A 373 7.34 -24.16 -34.08
C LEU A 373 5.91 -23.63 -33.92
N GLY A 374 5.79 -22.36 -33.54
CA GLY A 374 4.52 -21.71 -33.19
C GLY A 374 4.12 -21.85 -31.71
N ILE A 375 4.77 -22.73 -30.94
CA ILE A 375 4.73 -22.68 -29.48
C ILE A 375 5.82 -21.70 -29.02
N TYR A 376 5.44 -20.77 -28.15
CA TYR A 376 6.33 -19.76 -27.58
C TYR A 376 5.84 -19.42 -26.16
N PHE A 377 6.78 -19.20 -25.26
CA PHE A 377 6.56 -18.86 -23.85
C PHE A 377 7.72 -17.97 -23.39
N GLN A 378 7.48 -17.17 -22.35
CA GLN A 378 8.41 -16.12 -21.90
C GLN A 378 8.93 -16.36 -20.49
N GLU A 379 8.45 -17.41 -19.83
CA GLU A 379 8.88 -17.85 -18.50
C GLU A 379 9.24 -19.33 -18.53
N LEU A 380 10.24 -19.73 -17.73
CA LEU A 380 10.61 -21.11 -17.52
C LEU A 380 10.84 -21.33 -16.03
N TYR A 381 10.28 -22.40 -15.47
CA TYR A 381 10.42 -22.75 -14.06
C TYR A 381 11.18 -24.07 -13.94
N VAL A 382 12.26 -24.06 -13.17
CA VAL A 382 13.16 -25.20 -13.01
C VAL A 382 13.27 -25.52 -11.52
N ASN A 383 12.87 -26.74 -11.15
CA ASN A 383 12.84 -27.23 -9.77
C ASN A 383 12.08 -26.28 -8.82
N GLY A 384 10.91 -25.78 -9.25
CA GLY A 384 10.09 -24.82 -8.49
C GLY A 384 10.66 -23.41 -8.39
N LYS A 385 11.63 -23.02 -9.24
CA LYS A 385 12.22 -21.68 -9.27
C LYS A 385 12.27 -21.12 -10.69
N ARG A 386 11.81 -19.88 -10.90
CA ARG A 386 11.98 -19.17 -12.17
C ARG A 386 13.45 -19.22 -12.62
N ALA A 387 13.67 -19.62 -13.87
CA ALA A 387 14.97 -19.60 -14.52
C ALA A 387 15.16 -18.23 -15.20
N ILE A 388 16.40 -17.74 -15.20
CA ILE A 388 16.72 -16.42 -15.77
C ILE A 388 16.59 -16.53 -17.29
N ARG A 389 15.77 -15.68 -17.91
CA ARG A 389 15.74 -15.60 -19.37
C ARG A 389 17.00 -14.87 -19.83
N SER A 390 17.78 -15.49 -20.72
CA SER A 390 19.16 -15.13 -21.06
C SER A 390 19.38 -13.61 -21.19
N ARG A 391 20.16 -13.03 -20.27
CA ARG A 391 20.18 -11.59 -19.97
C ARG A 391 21.54 -10.95 -20.27
N HIS A 392 21.55 -9.72 -20.79
CA HIS A 392 22.81 -8.99 -21.00
C HIS A 392 22.74 -7.54 -20.50
N PRO A 393 23.58 -7.11 -19.53
CA PRO A 393 24.52 -7.94 -18.76
C PRO A 393 23.78 -8.81 -17.74
N ASN A 394 24.41 -9.90 -17.27
CA ASN A 394 23.86 -10.78 -16.23
C ASN A 394 23.52 -10.00 -14.95
N GLU A 395 24.42 -9.11 -14.53
CA GLU A 395 24.26 -8.22 -13.37
C GLU A 395 24.36 -6.74 -13.76
N GLY A 396 23.62 -5.89 -13.04
CA GLY A 396 23.59 -4.45 -13.32
C GLY A 396 22.79 -4.10 -14.59
N TYR A 397 23.19 -2.99 -15.24
CA TYR A 397 22.51 -2.40 -16.39
C TYR A 397 23.52 -1.65 -17.27
N PHE A 398 23.29 -1.65 -18.60
CA PHE A 398 23.85 -0.67 -19.52
C PHE A 398 23.16 0.69 -19.37
N ARG A 399 23.62 1.71 -20.11
CA ARG A 399 23.03 3.06 -20.12
C ARG A 399 22.94 3.63 -21.53
N ILE A 400 21.79 4.15 -21.93
CA ILE A 400 21.66 4.89 -23.19
C ILE A 400 22.51 6.17 -23.12
N VAL A 401 23.01 6.68 -24.25
CA VAL A 401 23.78 7.94 -24.29
C VAL A 401 22.85 9.12 -24.06
N GLU A 402 21.77 9.18 -24.85
CA GLU A 402 20.67 10.12 -24.69
C GLU A 402 19.35 9.51 -25.20
N PRO A 403 18.18 9.93 -24.66
CA PRO A 403 16.88 9.53 -25.20
C PRO A 403 16.77 9.95 -26.66
N GLY A 404 16.58 8.99 -27.56
CA GLY A 404 16.72 9.25 -28.99
C GLY A 404 15.46 9.79 -29.68
N ALA A 405 15.50 9.82 -31.01
CA ALA A 405 14.53 10.56 -31.80
C ALA A 405 13.18 9.83 -31.97
N TYR A 406 12.09 10.60 -31.94
CA TYR A 406 10.78 10.12 -32.39
C TYR A 406 10.79 9.86 -33.90
N VAL A 407 10.47 8.62 -34.29
CA VAL A 407 10.25 8.22 -35.67
C VAL A 407 8.75 8.13 -35.95
N ALA A 408 8.28 8.90 -36.94
CA ALA A 408 6.88 8.88 -37.36
C ALA A 408 6.53 7.58 -38.10
N PRO A 409 5.37 6.94 -37.82
CA PRO A 409 4.93 5.78 -38.59
C PRO A 409 4.59 6.20 -40.03
N PRO A 410 4.95 5.40 -41.06
CA PRO A 410 4.58 5.70 -42.44
C PRO A 410 3.06 5.92 -42.59
N GLY A 411 2.68 7.11 -43.05
CA GLY A 411 1.30 7.43 -43.47
C GLY A 411 0.27 7.79 -42.37
N THR A 412 0.65 7.97 -41.09
CA THR A 412 -0.34 8.28 -40.03
C THR A 412 -0.09 9.60 -39.27
N HIS A 413 -1.06 10.53 -39.35
CA HIS A 413 -1.05 11.82 -38.65
C HIS A 413 -1.86 11.78 -37.33
N GLN A 414 -1.48 10.95 -36.34
CA GLN A 414 -2.12 10.98 -35.01
C GLN A 414 -1.12 10.88 -33.83
N ASN A 415 -1.16 11.90 -32.96
CA ASN A 415 -0.10 12.25 -31.99
C ASN A 415 -0.04 11.37 -30.72
N HIS A 416 -0.40 10.09 -30.78
CA HIS A 416 -0.53 9.23 -29.58
C HIS A 416 0.20 7.88 -29.64
N ARG A 417 0.94 7.61 -30.73
CA ARG A 417 1.74 6.38 -30.90
C ARG A 417 3.10 6.79 -31.46
N LYS A 418 4.15 6.65 -30.66
CA LYS A 418 5.52 7.03 -31.05
C LYS A 418 6.39 5.78 -31.11
N TYR A 419 7.07 5.59 -32.23
CA TYR A 419 8.23 4.71 -32.32
C TYR A 419 9.48 5.54 -32.04
N TYR A 420 10.50 4.92 -31.48
CA TYR A 420 11.75 5.56 -31.10
C TYR A 420 12.92 4.76 -31.64
N GLU A 421 13.98 5.48 -31.97
CA GLU A 421 15.34 4.95 -32.04
C GLU A 421 16.08 5.45 -30.79
N GLU A 422 16.76 4.58 -30.04
CA GLU A 422 17.62 4.99 -28.91
C GLU A 422 19.09 4.99 -29.34
N ILE A 423 19.87 5.97 -28.84
CA ILE A 423 21.33 6.00 -29.05
C ILE A 423 21.99 5.22 -27.92
N LEU A 424 22.53 4.05 -28.27
CA LEU A 424 23.34 3.23 -27.37
C LEU A 424 24.81 3.65 -27.44
N LYS A 425 25.61 3.15 -26.50
CA LYS A 425 27.06 3.35 -26.50
C LYS A 425 27.72 2.50 -27.60
N PRO A 426 28.79 2.98 -28.27
CA PRO A 426 29.53 2.19 -29.26
C PRO A 426 30.06 0.86 -28.73
N GLU A 427 30.39 0.78 -27.43
CA GLU A 427 30.84 -0.45 -26.77
C GLU A 427 29.70 -1.42 -26.39
N ASP A 428 28.45 -0.95 -26.27
CA ASP A 428 27.30 -1.79 -25.89
C ASP A 428 26.56 -2.35 -27.13
N ILE A 429 26.67 -1.71 -28.29
CA ILE A 429 25.87 -1.99 -29.48
C ILE A 429 26.54 -2.99 -30.45
N ARG A 430 25.75 -3.92 -30.98
CA ARG A 430 26.21 -4.94 -31.93
C ARG A 430 25.08 -5.46 -32.81
N GLN A 431 25.43 -6.21 -33.84
CA GLN A 431 24.45 -6.94 -34.66
C GLN A 431 24.05 -8.23 -33.95
N TRP A 432 22.98 -8.21 -33.15
CA TRP A 432 22.52 -9.40 -32.42
C TRP A 432 21.94 -10.49 -33.34
N GLU A 433 22.29 -11.75 -33.07
CA GLU A 433 21.62 -12.87 -33.71
C GLU A 433 20.14 -12.91 -33.30
N ASN A 434 19.27 -13.24 -34.27
CA ASN A 434 17.83 -13.39 -34.04
C ASN A 434 17.15 -12.14 -33.42
N ILE A 435 17.66 -10.94 -33.70
CA ILE A 435 17.22 -9.63 -33.14
C ILE A 435 15.71 -9.44 -32.92
N SER A 436 14.86 -9.95 -33.81
CA SER A 436 13.39 -9.90 -33.70
C SER A 436 12.80 -10.63 -32.47
N ASP A 437 13.60 -11.44 -31.79
CA ASP A 437 13.27 -12.15 -30.54
C ASP A 437 13.99 -11.56 -29.32
N VAL A 438 14.78 -10.48 -29.48
CA VAL A 438 15.49 -9.81 -28.39
C VAL A 438 14.61 -8.73 -27.77
N ASN A 439 14.53 -8.73 -26.45
CA ASN A 439 13.85 -7.71 -25.66
C ASN A 439 14.87 -6.71 -25.08
N LEU A 440 14.53 -5.43 -25.06
CA LEU A 440 15.25 -4.38 -24.32
C LEU A 440 14.33 -3.82 -23.24
N TYR A 441 14.75 -3.93 -21.98
CA TYR A 441 14.06 -3.39 -20.81
C TYR A 441 14.66 -2.03 -20.46
N LEU A 442 13.91 -0.94 -20.64
CA LEU A 442 14.37 0.43 -20.44
C LEU A 442 13.68 1.05 -19.21
N PHE A 443 14.48 1.57 -18.26
CA PHE A 443 14.01 2.07 -16.97
C PHE A 443 13.90 3.60 -16.96
N HIS A 444 12.75 4.14 -16.53
CA HIS A 444 12.47 5.58 -16.49
C HIS A 444 11.77 5.95 -15.19
N SER A 445 12.49 6.51 -14.21
CA SER A 445 11.93 6.92 -12.90
C SER A 445 11.06 5.85 -12.23
N TRP A 446 9.72 5.97 -12.31
CA TRP A 446 8.73 5.11 -11.65
C TRP A 446 8.14 4.01 -12.55
N ASN A 447 8.69 3.83 -13.76
CA ASN A 447 8.22 2.85 -14.72
C ASN A 447 9.38 2.16 -15.46
N ALA A 448 9.10 0.99 -16.03
CA ALA A 448 9.94 0.34 -17.03
C ALA A 448 9.14 0.11 -18.32
N SER A 449 9.82 0.02 -19.46
CA SER A 449 9.22 -0.26 -20.76
C SER A 449 9.98 -1.34 -21.50
N ILE A 450 9.27 -2.38 -21.97
CA ILE A 450 9.85 -3.53 -22.68
C ILE A 450 9.67 -3.33 -24.19
N HIS A 451 10.77 -3.47 -24.94
CA HIS A 451 10.80 -3.27 -26.38
C HIS A 451 11.33 -4.47 -27.14
N TRP A 452 10.65 -4.85 -28.23
CA TRP A 452 11.16 -5.75 -29.25
C TRP A 452 12.08 -4.98 -30.20
N LEU A 453 13.29 -5.49 -30.45
CA LEU A 453 14.21 -4.87 -31.39
C LEU A 453 13.80 -5.19 -32.85
N GLU A 454 13.80 -4.17 -33.71
CA GLU A 454 13.52 -4.29 -35.15
C GLU A 454 14.81 -4.31 -35.97
N SER A 455 15.71 -3.36 -35.71
CA SER A 455 16.96 -3.16 -36.46
C SER A 455 18.00 -2.35 -35.68
N VAL A 456 19.23 -2.36 -36.18
CA VAL A 456 20.40 -1.65 -35.64
C VAL A 456 21.08 -0.88 -36.76
N ASP A 457 21.50 0.37 -36.48
CA ASP A 457 22.42 1.12 -37.32
C ASP A 457 23.72 1.38 -36.54
N LEU A 458 24.73 0.54 -36.79
CA LEU A 458 26.07 0.64 -36.20
C LEU A 458 26.83 1.90 -36.64
N GLY A 459 26.41 2.57 -37.73
CA GLY A 459 26.97 3.84 -38.16
C GLY A 459 26.46 5.04 -37.35
N LYS A 460 25.32 4.89 -36.67
CA LYS A 460 24.73 5.90 -35.76
C LYS A 460 24.74 5.49 -34.28
N ASN A 461 25.04 4.23 -33.99
CA ASN A 461 24.80 3.57 -32.71
C ASN A 461 23.31 3.57 -32.29
N THR A 462 22.37 3.49 -33.26
CA THR A 462 20.93 3.45 -32.94
C THR A 462 20.33 2.05 -32.98
N VAL A 463 19.38 1.79 -32.07
CA VAL A 463 18.49 0.62 -32.10
C VAL A 463 17.04 1.08 -32.29
N LYS A 464 16.29 0.42 -33.19
CA LYS A 464 14.90 0.75 -33.51
C LYS A 464 13.93 -0.24 -32.86
N PHE A 465 12.86 0.25 -32.25
CA PHE A 465 11.85 -0.60 -31.60
C PHE A 465 10.68 -0.96 -32.53
N ALA A 466 10.29 -2.24 -32.54
CA ALA A 466 9.15 -2.75 -33.31
C ALA A 466 7.78 -2.46 -32.65
N ASN A 467 7.74 -2.18 -31.34
CA ASN A 467 6.53 -1.77 -30.62
C ASN A 467 6.60 -0.30 -30.17
N PRO A 468 5.47 0.43 -30.15
CA PRO A 468 5.43 1.82 -29.75
C PRO A 468 5.67 2.02 -28.25
N ASN A 469 6.28 3.15 -27.89
CA ASN A 469 6.53 3.57 -26.51
C ASN A 469 5.64 4.80 -26.17
N ARG A 470 5.07 4.87 -24.96
CA ARG A 470 4.37 6.06 -24.45
C ARG A 470 5.21 6.81 -23.41
N SER A 471 5.89 6.06 -22.56
CA SER A 471 6.71 6.53 -21.43
C SER A 471 7.75 7.59 -21.81
N GLN A 472 8.49 7.41 -22.91
CA GLN A 472 9.48 8.36 -23.44
C GLN A 472 8.89 9.76 -23.74
N GLY A 473 7.56 9.90 -23.85
CA GLY A 473 6.91 11.21 -23.98
C GLY A 473 6.77 12.00 -22.67
N PHE A 474 6.97 11.36 -21.52
CA PHE A 474 6.73 11.91 -20.18
C PHE A 474 7.94 11.74 -19.23
N CYS A 475 8.70 10.64 -19.38
CA CYS A 475 9.90 10.34 -18.61
C CYS A 475 11.09 10.22 -19.58
N SER A 476 12.10 11.09 -19.43
CA SER A 476 13.33 11.08 -20.22
C SER A 476 14.54 11.11 -19.27
N GLU A 477 14.83 9.98 -18.63
CA GLU A 477 16.01 9.84 -17.76
C GLU A 477 17.29 9.93 -18.60
N LYS A 478 18.12 10.95 -18.37
CA LYS A 478 19.45 11.04 -19.00
C LYS A 478 20.34 9.92 -18.46
N ASN A 479 20.95 9.14 -19.36
CA ASN A 479 21.65 7.90 -19.04
C ASN A 479 20.73 6.83 -18.40
N ALA A 480 19.47 6.74 -18.86
CA ALA A 480 18.51 5.72 -18.48
C ALA A 480 19.13 4.32 -18.54
N ARG A 481 18.85 3.51 -17.52
CA ARG A 481 19.35 2.14 -17.42
C ARG A 481 18.59 1.23 -18.37
N TYR A 482 19.31 0.29 -18.99
CA TYR A 482 18.68 -0.80 -19.72
C TYR A 482 19.41 -2.13 -19.57
N TYR A 483 18.73 -3.21 -19.90
CA TYR A 483 19.33 -4.51 -20.16
C TYR A 483 18.64 -5.18 -21.36
N LEU A 484 19.30 -6.18 -21.94
CA LEU A 484 18.76 -7.02 -23.00
C LEU A 484 18.34 -8.37 -22.43
N GLU A 485 17.33 -8.99 -23.03
CA GLU A 485 16.78 -10.29 -22.66
C GLU A 485 16.52 -11.12 -23.91
N ASN A 486 16.67 -12.44 -23.82
CA ASN A 486 16.51 -13.40 -24.92
C ASN A 486 17.46 -13.14 -26.12
N CYS A 487 18.68 -12.70 -25.84
CA CYS A 487 19.80 -12.70 -26.79
C CYS A 487 20.74 -13.89 -26.51
N ILE A 488 21.22 -14.56 -27.55
CA ILE A 488 22.12 -15.73 -27.41
C ILE A 488 23.50 -15.31 -26.89
N GLU A 489 23.89 -14.06 -27.13
CA GLU A 489 25.14 -13.46 -26.68
C GLU A 489 25.07 -12.88 -25.25
N GLY A 490 23.99 -13.21 -24.54
CA GLY A 490 23.81 -13.13 -23.09
C GLY A 490 23.19 -14.43 -22.57
N TYR A 491 23.54 -15.57 -23.16
CA TYR A 491 23.28 -16.91 -22.63
C TYR A 491 24.63 -17.52 -22.21
N ASP A 492 25.15 -17.08 -21.06
CA ASP A 492 26.50 -17.43 -20.60
C ASP A 492 26.61 -17.79 -19.11
N ALA A 493 25.52 -17.67 -18.33
CA ALA A 493 25.50 -17.95 -16.89
C ALA A 493 24.68 -19.19 -16.47
N PRO A 494 25.08 -19.90 -15.39
CA PRO A 494 24.30 -20.98 -14.80
C PRO A 494 22.92 -20.53 -14.30
N GLY A 495 21.88 -21.26 -14.67
CA GLY A 495 20.49 -20.93 -14.36
C GLY A 495 19.77 -20.10 -15.44
N GLU A 496 20.46 -19.77 -16.54
CA GLU A 496 19.84 -19.12 -17.70
C GLU A 496 19.18 -20.09 -18.68
N TRP A 497 18.20 -19.61 -19.43
CA TRP A 497 17.63 -20.28 -20.60
C TRP A 497 17.49 -19.34 -21.80
N TYR A 498 17.58 -19.91 -23.00
CA TYR A 498 17.36 -19.24 -24.28
C TYR A 498 16.40 -20.06 -25.16
N LEU A 499 15.45 -19.39 -25.82
CA LEU A 499 14.53 -20.01 -26.78
C LEU A 499 14.62 -19.28 -28.14
N ASN A 500 15.14 -19.99 -29.14
CA ASN A 500 15.15 -19.52 -30.52
C ASN A 500 13.80 -19.84 -31.19
N ARG A 501 12.92 -18.85 -31.34
CA ARG A 501 11.55 -19.03 -31.88
C ARG A 501 11.54 -19.46 -33.36
N LYS A 502 12.63 -19.26 -34.10
CA LYS A 502 12.75 -19.59 -35.53
C LYS A 502 13.16 -21.04 -35.78
N THR A 503 13.94 -21.64 -34.89
CA THR A 503 14.37 -23.04 -34.97
C THR A 503 13.58 -23.96 -34.03
N GLY A 504 13.01 -23.41 -32.96
CA GLY A 504 12.38 -24.17 -31.87
C GLY A 504 13.38 -24.60 -30.80
N LEU A 505 14.69 -24.36 -30.95
CA LEU A 505 15.69 -24.80 -29.99
C LEU A 505 15.55 -24.05 -28.65
N LEU A 506 15.27 -24.81 -27.59
CA LEU A 506 15.35 -24.40 -26.20
C LEU A 506 16.65 -24.92 -25.60
N GLN A 507 17.41 -24.05 -24.93
CA GLN A 507 18.61 -24.38 -24.18
C GLN A 507 18.48 -23.90 -22.73
N TYR A 508 18.94 -24.69 -21.77
CA TYR A 508 18.99 -24.35 -20.33
C TYR A 508 20.36 -24.70 -19.75
N MET A 509 21.00 -23.75 -19.05
CA MET A 509 22.25 -24.02 -18.35
C MET A 509 21.95 -24.41 -16.89
N LEU A 510 22.36 -25.61 -16.47
CA LEU A 510 22.14 -26.13 -15.12
C LEU A 510 22.75 -25.21 -14.05
N ARG A 511 22.00 -24.92 -12.98
CA ARG A 511 22.55 -24.25 -11.78
C ARG A 511 23.49 -25.20 -11.01
N PRO A 512 24.43 -24.69 -10.20
CA PRO A 512 25.24 -25.52 -9.31
C PRO A 512 24.38 -26.44 -8.43
N GLY A 513 24.61 -27.76 -8.54
CA GLY A 513 23.88 -28.80 -7.82
C GLY A 513 22.69 -29.42 -8.57
N GLU A 514 22.26 -28.85 -9.70
CA GLU A 514 21.23 -29.46 -10.55
C GLU A 514 21.82 -30.55 -11.46
N THR A 515 21.01 -31.56 -11.82
CA THR A 515 21.44 -32.65 -12.72
C THR A 515 20.33 -33.03 -13.69
N ALA A 516 20.69 -33.38 -14.92
CA ALA A 516 19.75 -33.79 -15.97
C ALA A 516 18.83 -34.97 -15.58
N ALA A 517 19.26 -35.81 -14.63
CA ALA A 517 18.52 -36.99 -14.18
C ALA A 517 17.40 -36.69 -13.16
N HIS A 518 17.41 -35.50 -12.53
CA HIS A 518 16.51 -35.15 -11.42
C HIS A 518 16.00 -33.71 -11.53
N ILE A 519 15.70 -33.26 -12.76
CA ILE A 519 15.24 -31.90 -13.05
C ILE A 519 13.78 -31.90 -13.48
N GLU A 520 12.94 -31.09 -12.83
CA GLU A 520 11.62 -30.72 -13.36
C GLU A 520 11.73 -29.36 -14.04
N VAL A 521 11.32 -29.29 -15.31
CA VAL A 521 11.25 -28.05 -16.10
C VAL A 521 9.83 -27.84 -16.57
N ILE A 522 9.22 -26.71 -16.20
CA ILE A 522 7.86 -26.31 -16.57
C ILE A 522 7.88 -25.03 -17.40
N ALA A 523 7.23 -25.06 -18.55
CA ALA A 523 6.95 -23.87 -19.37
C ALA A 523 5.44 -23.58 -19.37
N PRO A 524 4.99 -22.35 -19.08
CA PRO A 524 3.59 -21.96 -19.22
C PRO A 524 3.04 -22.12 -20.64
N ARG A 525 1.73 -22.31 -20.76
CA ARG A 525 1.01 -22.43 -22.04
C ARG A 525 -0.21 -21.52 -22.15
N ILE A 526 -0.66 -20.93 -21.05
CA ILE A 526 -1.82 -20.02 -20.97
C ILE A 526 -1.50 -18.82 -20.08
N GLY A 527 -2.07 -17.65 -20.38
CA GLY A 527 -1.88 -16.41 -19.60
C GLY A 527 -2.87 -16.19 -18.46
N ARG A 528 -3.79 -17.14 -18.23
CA ARG A 528 -4.87 -17.12 -17.22
C ARG A 528 -5.25 -18.56 -16.87
N ILE A 529 -5.39 -18.91 -15.59
CA ILE A 529 -5.90 -20.23 -15.16
C ILE A 529 -7.42 -20.15 -14.97
N LEU A 530 -7.90 -19.13 -14.24
CA LEU A 530 -9.32 -18.85 -14.06
C LEU A 530 -9.71 -17.55 -14.76
N ASP A 531 -10.87 -17.54 -15.42
CA ASP A 531 -11.43 -16.35 -16.08
C ASP A 531 -12.95 -16.28 -15.84
N PHE A 532 -13.38 -15.42 -14.92
CA PHE A 532 -14.80 -15.22 -14.59
C PHE A 532 -15.40 -14.16 -15.52
N LYS A 533 -16.23 -14.60 -16.47
CA LYS A 533 -16.80 -13.78 -17.55
C LYS A 533 -18.27 -13.46 -17.28
N GLY A 534 -18.52 -12.66 -16.24
CA GLY A 534 -19.80 -11.99 -16.06
C GLY A 534 -19.94 -10.78 -17.01
N ASP A 535 -21.17 -10.37 -17.27
CA ASP A 535 -21.49 -9.11 -17.93
C ASP A 535 -22.31 -8.19 -17.00
N PRO A 536 -21.64 -7.30 -16.25
CA PRO A 536 -22.32 -6.33 -15.40
C PRO A 536 -23.23 -5.36 -16.15
N SER A 537 -23.06 -5.19 -17.47
CA SER A 537 -23.87 -4.24 -18.26
C SER A 537 -25.28 -4.76 -18.57
N SER A 538 -25.49 -6.08 -18.56
CA SER A 538 -26.80 -6.74 -18.60
C SER A 538 -27.26 -7.28 -17.25
N GLY A 539 -26.47 -7.08 -16.18
CA GLY A 539 -26.74 -7.62 -14.84
C GLY A 539 -26.40 -9.12 -14.67
N ALA A 540 -25.65 -9.69 -15.60
CA ALA A 540 -25.29 -11.11 -15.62
C ALA A 540 -24.02 -11.39 -14.80
N PHE A 541 -24.15 -11.43 -13.48
CA PHE A 541 -23.06 -11.65 -12.53
C PHE A 541 -22.70 -13.13 -12.33
N ILE A 542 -21.52 -13.39 -11.75
CA ILE A 542 -21.08 -14.70 -11.28
C ILE A 542 -20.98 -14.63 -9.76
N GLU A 543 -21.70 -15.47 -9.02
CA GLU A 543 -21.89 -15.28 -7.57
C GLU A 543 -21.75 -16.55 -6.71
N TYR A 544 -21.50 -16.35 -5.40
CA TYR A 544 -21.53 -17.36 -4.34
C TYR A 544 -20.61 -18.57 -4.55
N LEU A 545 -19.37 -18.30 -4.97
CA LEU A 545 -18.31 -19.29 -5.13
C LEU A 545 -17.27 -19.20 -4.01
N SER A 546 -16.65 -20.33 -3.65
CA SER A 546 -15.49 -20.36 -2.75
C SER A 546 -14.40 -21.27 -3.31
N PHE A 547 -13.14 -20.86 -3.20
CA PHE A 547 -11.96 -21.63 -3.57
C PHE A 547 -11.07 -21.74 -2.33
N GLN A 548 -10.76 -22.97 -1.89
CA GLN A 548 -10.10 -23.20 -0.60
C GLN A 548 -8.92 -24.18 -0.69
N GLY A 549 -7.72 -23.75 -0.28
CA GLY A 549 -6.54 -24.63 -0.22
C GLY A 549 -5.98 -25.07 -1.57
N ILE A 550 -6.36 -24.39 -2.67
CA ILE A 550 -5.95 -24.75 -4.04
C ILE A 550 -4.73 -23.92 -4.45
N THR A 551 -3.75 -24.58 -5.07
CA THR A 551 -2.60 -23.92 -5.70
C THR A 551 -2.88 -23.64 -7.18
N PHE A 552 -2.61 -22.43 -7.64
CA PHE A 552 -2.79 -21.98 -9.03
C PHE A 552 -1.44 -21.48 -9.59
N SER A 553 -0.82 -22.23 -10.54
CA SER A 553 0.57 -21.95 -10.95
C SER A 553 0.91 -22.08 -12.44
N HIS A 554 2.00 -21.43 -12.84
CA HIS A 554 2.61 -21.50 -14.18
C HIS A 554 1.74 -20.86 -15.27
N THR A 555 1.62 -19.53 -15.22
CA THR A 555 1.02 -18.71 -16.30
C THR A 555 2.06 -17.88 -17.03
N ASP A 556 1.83 -17.62 -18.32
CA ASP A 556 2.59 -16.61 -19.09
C ASP A 556 1.99 -15.20 -18.87
N TRP A 557 2.65 -14.16 -19.35
CA TRP A 557 2.10 -12.79 -19.42
C TRP A 557 1.50 -12.43 -20.77
N GLY A 558 1.51 -13.34 -21.75
CA GLY A 558 0.69 -13.25 -22.96
C GLY A 558 1.11 -12.15 -23.94
N PHE A 559 2.30 -11.58 -23.77
CA PHE A 559 2.84 -10.51 -24.62
C PHE A 559 3.67 -11.10 -25.76
N ALA A 560 2.99 -11.71 -26.73
CA ALA A 560 3.64 -12.15 -27.96
C ALA A 560 4.31 -10.95 -28.69
N PRO A 561 5.42 -11.19 -29.42
CA PRO A 561 5.98 -10.22 -30.36
C PRO A 561 4.91 -9.63 -31.28
N PRO A 562 5.01 -8.36 -31.70
CA PRO A 562 3.96 -7.67 -32.43
C PRO A 562 3.63 -8.36 -33.77
N LEU A 563 2.58 -9.18 -33.73
CA LEU A 563 1.84 -9.61 -34.92
C LEU A 563 1.08 -8.39 -35.47
N GLU A 564 0.96 -8.34 -36.80
CA GLU A 564 0.54 -7.13 -37.51
C GLU A 564 -0.81 -6.56 -37.03
N ASP A 565 -0.86 -5.23 -36.91
CA ASP A 565 -2.03 -4.38 -36.55
C ASP A 565 -2.68 -4.59 -35.15
N ASN A 566 -2.12 -5.39 -34.23
CA ASN A 566 -2.71 -5.50 -32.88
C ASN A 566 -2.35 -4.30 -31.98
N GLN A 567 -3.28 -3.34 -31.86
CA GLN A 567 -3.06 -2.00 -31.30
C GLN A 567 -2.92 -1.93 -29.76
N ALA A 568 -2.73 -3.08 -29.10
CA ALA A 568 -2.73 -3.23 -27.65
C ALA A 568 -1.35 -3.47 -27.01
N ASN A 569 -0.30 -3.73 -27.80
CA ASN A 569 1.00 -4.20 -27.30
C ASN A 569 1.89 -3.10 -26.69
N PHE A 570 1.40 -2.48 -25.61
CA PHE A 570 2.17 -1.62 -24.71
C PHE A 570 2.65 -2.42 -23.49
N ALA A 571 3.92 -2.81 -23.48
CA ALA A 571 4.61 -3.30 -22.28
C ALA A 571 5.27 -2.14 -21.52
N ASP A 572 4.50 -1.07 -21.29
CA ASP A 572 4.87 0.06 -20.43
C ASP A 572 3.66 0.51 -19.60
N GLY A 573 3.87 0.96 -18.36
CA GLY A 573 2.82 1.64 -17.60
C GLY A 573 2.94 1.53 -16.08
N GLN A 574 2.89 2.68 -15.42
CA GLN A 574 2.74 2.84 -13.98
C GLN A 574 1.65 1.92 -13.41
N ALA A 575 1.88 1.39 -12.21
CA ALA A 575 1.06 0.38 -11.54
C ALA A 575 0.90 -0.96 -12.29
N GLY A 576 1.59 -1.17 -13.40
CA GLY A 576 1.36 -2.31 -14.29
C GLY A 576 -0.01 -2.24 -14.99
N ALA A 577 -0.61 -1.06 -15.14
CA ALA A 577 -1.99 -0.88 -15.58
C ALA A 577 -2.26 -1.21 -17.07
N MET A 578 -1.21 -1.53 -17.84
CA MET A 578 -1.30 -2.04 -19.22
C MET A 578 -1.08 -3.56 -19.32
N LEU A 579 -0.61 -4.22 -18.26
CA LEU A 579 -0.43 -5.67 -18.18
C LEU A 579 -1.81 -6.34 -18.01
N ARG A 580 -2.50 -6.62 -19.13
CA ARG A 580 -3.92 -7.04 -19.13
C ARG A 580 -4.16 -8.54 -18.81
N TYR A 581 -3.24 -9.15 -18.07
CA TYR A 581 -3.25 -10.57 -17.72
C TYR A 581 -3.14 -10.75 -16.20
N ALA A 582 -3.81 -11.79 -15.70
CA ALA A 582 -3.76 -12.21 -14.32
C ALA A 582 -3.99 -13.73 -14.27
N SER A 583 -3.37 -14.43 -13.32
CA SER A 583 -3.57 -15.88 -13.17
C SER A 583 -5.02 -16.22 -12.80
N ILE A 584 -5.67 -15.33 -12.04
CA ILE A 584 -7.10 -15.30 -11.79
C ILE A 584 -7.64 -13.95 -12.29
N TYR A 585 -8.41 -13.96 -13.38
CA TYR A 585 -9.08 -12.77 -13.93
C TYR A 585 -10.58 -12.81 -13.64
N ALA A 586 -11.17 -11.70 -13.21
CA ALA A 586 -12.59 -11.62 -12.91
C ALA A 586 -13.25 -10.36 -13.45
N ARG A 587 -14.45 -10.51 -14.03
CA ARG A 587 -15.37 -9.43 -14.42
C ARG A 587 -16.78 -9.82 -13.98
N GLY A 588 -17.49 -8.92 -13.29
CA GLY A 588 -18.82 -9.22 -12.75
C GLY A 588 -18.86 -10.37 -11.72
N LEU A 589 -17.75 -10.66 -11.05
CA LEU A 589 -17.69 -11.64 -9.97
C LEU A 589 -18.15 -11.00 -8.65
N ARG A 590 -19.12 -11.57 -7.96
CA ARG A 590 -19.60 -11.08 -6.66
C ARG A 590 -19.64 -12.18 -5.60
N ASN A 591 -19.70 -11.79 -4.33
CA ASN A 591 -19.93 -12.70 -3.19
C ASN A 591 -19.01 -13.94 -3.18
N THR A 592 -17.76 -13.79 -3.64
CA THR A 592 -16.83 -14.92 -3.89
C THR A 592 -15.56 -14.81 -3.05
N THR A 593 -15.09 -15.95 -2.52
CA THR A 593 -13.93 -16.00 -1.61
C THR A 593 -12.84 -16.96 -2.09
N PHE A 594 -11.61 -16.46 -2.21
CA PHE A 594 -10.39 -17.26 -2.31
C PHE A 594 -9.75 -17.32 -0.91
N GLU A 595 -9.53 -18.51 -0.37
CA GLU A 595 -9.07 -18.70 1.02
C GLU A 595 -7.99 -19.78 1.14
N ARG A 596 -6.89 -19.52 1.86
CA ARG A 596 -5.77 -20.48 2.01
C ARG A 596 -5.19 -20.97 0.66
N CYS A 597 -5.38 -20.22 -0.42
CA CYS A 597 -4.91 -20.58 -1.75
C CYS A 597 -3.46 -20.13 -1.95
N GLU A 598 -2.72 -20.88 -2.76
CA GLU A 598 -1.43 -20.44 -3.28
C GLU A 598 -1.63 -19.94 -4.71
N ILE A 599 -1.04 -18.80 -5.06
CA ILE A 599 -1.03 -18.27 -6.43
C ILE A 599 0.43 -17.94 -6.74
N SER A 600 1.04 -18.74 -7.61
CA SER A 600 2.49 -18.80 -7.74
C SER A 600 2.98 -18.92 -9.18
N HIS A 601 4.24 -18.55 -9.43
CA HIS A 601 4.91 -18.81 -10.71
C HIS A 601 4.13 -18.25 -11.92
N GLY A 602 3.78 -16.96 -11.86
CA GLY A 602 3.04 -16.28 -12.93
C GLY A 602 3.87 -15.26 -13.69
N GLY A 603 3.66 -15.13 -15.00
CA GLY A 603 4.22 -14.03 -15.78
C GLY A 603 3.55 -12.68 -15.48
N ALA A 604 2.26 -12.68 -15.16
CA ALA A 604 1.47 -11.46 -14.99
C ALA A 604 1.01 -11.24 -13.53
N HIS A 605 -0.06 -10.46 -13.31
CA HIS A 605 -0.64 -10.28 -11.98
C HIS A 605 -1.15 -11.61 -11.39
N ALA A 606 -1.30 -11.70 -10.06
CA ALA A 606 -1.90 -12.90 -9.44
C ALA A 606 -3.43 -12.90 -9.59
N VAL A 607 -4.08 -11.84 -9.11
CA VAL A 607 -5.55 -11.67 -9.14
C VAL A 607 -5.92 -10.31 -9.72
N TRP A 608 -6.89 -10.25 -10.63
CA TRP A 608 -7.51 -8.99 -11.09
C TRP A 608 -9.04 -9.04 -10.99
N PHE A 609 -9.60 -8.19 -10.13
CA PHE A 609 -11.02 -7.85 -10.10
C PHE A 609 -11.30 -6.65 -11.03
N GLU A 610 -11.73 -6.89 -12.26
CA GLU A 610 -12.13 -5.87 -13.23
C GLU A 610 -13.53 -5.29 -12.88
N ASN A 611 -14.15 -4.60 -13.85
CA ASN A 611 -15.44 -3.94 -13.71
C ASN A 611 -16.55 -4.85 -13.17
N GLY A 612 -17.41 -4.26 -12.33
CA GLY A 612 -18.60 -4.85 -11.72
C GLY A 612 -18.36 -5.95 -10.68
N CYS A 613 -17.10 -6.20 -10.31
CA CYS A 613 -16.80 -7.13 -9.21
C CYS A 613 -17.02 -6.46 -7.85
N SER A 614 -17.73 -7.11 -6.92
CA SER A 614 -17.88 -6.58 -5.57
C SER A 614 -18.09 -7.64 -4.50
N ASP A 615 -17.84 -7.30 -3.24
CA ASP A 615 -18.14 -8.19 -2.10
C ASP A 615 -17.34 -9.51 -2.16
N ASN A 616 -16.10 -9.44 -2.69
CA ASN A 616 -15.20 -10.57 -2.83
C ASN A 616 -14.05 -10.50 -1.83
N THR A 617 -13.57 -11.67 -1.39
CA THR A 617 -12.47 -11.79 -0.43
C THR A 617 -11.31 -12.59 -1.02
N VAL A 618 -10.08 -12.11 -0.81
CA VAL A 618 -8.84 -12.90 -0.87
C VAL A 618 -8.31 -12.96 0.56
N ARG A 619 -8.33 -14.14 1.19
CA ARG A 619 -7.96 -14.33 2.61
C ARG A 619 -6.89 -15.40 2.80
N GLN A 620 -5.87 -15.11 3.61
CA GLN A 620 -4.85 -16.09 4.01
C GLN A 620 -4.17 -16.77 2.80
N CYS A 621 -4.04 -16.05 1.69
CA CYS A 621 -3.45 -16.58 0.46
C CYS A 621 -1.94 -16.28 0.41
N HIS A 622 -1.18 -17.22 -0.15
CA HIS A 622 0.25 -17.04 -0.42
C HIS A 622 0.43 -16.69 -1.90
N ILE A 623 0.95 -15.50 -2.17
CA ILE A 623 1.06 -14.95 -3.54
C ILE A 623 2.51 -14.62 -3.83
N PHE A 624 3.17 -15.34 -4.74
CA PHE A 624 4.60 -15.14 -4.96
C PHE A 624 5.12 -15.54 -6.34
N ASP A 625 6.33 -15.08 -6.68
CA ASP A 625 6.96 -15.32 -7.97
C ASP A 625 6.04 -14.90 -9.13
N HIS A 626 5.68 -13.62 -9.14
CA HIS A 626 4.83 -13.01 -10.16
C HIS A 626 5.59 -11.91 -10.93
N GLY A 627 5.48 -11.93 -12.25
CA GLY A 627 6.03 -10.88 -13.11
C GLY A 627 5.25 -9.55 -13.04
N GLY A 628 3.97 -9.59 -12.68
CA GLY A 628 3.15 -8.42 -12.39
C GLY A 628 3.09 -8.06 -10.90
N GLY A 629 1.91 -7.63 -10.45
CA GLY A 629 1.57 -7.38 -9.05
C GLY A 629 0.79 -8.52 -8.40
N GLY A 630 0.42 -8.35 -7.14
CA GLY A 630 -0.42 -9.32 -6.41
C GLY A 630 -1.89 -9.18 -6.77
N VAL A 631 -2.62 -8.30 -6.08
CA VAL A 631 -4.07 -8.10 -6.26
C VAL A 631 -4.35 -6.73 -6.89
N TYR A 632 -4.89 -6.75 -8.11
CA TYR A 632 -5.26 -5.56 -8.88
C TYR A 632 -6.79 -5.35 -8.83
N ILE A 633 -7.25 -4.18 -8.40
CA ILE A 633 -8.64 -3.91 -8.05
C ILE A 633 -9.19 -2.74 -8.88
N GLY A 634 -10.21 -3.02 -9.70
CA GLY A 634 -10.90 -2.06 -10.53
C GLY A 634 -10.21 -1.79 -11.87
N SER A 635 -10.34 -0.56 -12.35
CA SER A 635 -9.70 -0.12 -13.61
C SER A 635 -9.20 1.33 -13.53
N THR A 636 -8.50 1.76 -14.57
CA THR A 636 -8.00 3.13 -14.73
C THR A 636 -9.07 4.15 -15.13
N LYS A 637 -10.34 3.74 -15.29
CA LYS A 637 -11.49 4.61 -15.62
C LYS A 637 -12.62 4.37 -14.61
N VAL A 638 -13.44 5.39 -14.37
CA VAL A 638 -14.72 5.22 -13.64
C VAL A 638 -15.77 4.81 -14.67
N PRO A 639 -16.41 3.63 -14.55
CA PRO A 639 -17.60 3.31 -15.34
C PRO A 639 -18.77 4.23 -14.94
N PRO A 640 -19.47 4.85 -15.90
CA PRO A 640 -20.58 5.74 -15.57
C PRO A 640 -21.74 5.00 -14.90
N GLU A 641 -22.03 3.77 -15.30
CA GLU A 641 -23.02 2.88 -14.68
C GLU A 641 -22.58 2.45 -13.28
N ALA A 642 -23.51 2.34 -12.32
CA ALA A 642 -23.19 1.93 -10.95
C ALA A 642 -22.74 0.46 -10.87
N ASP A 643 -23.47 -0.46 -11.49
CA ASP A 643 -23.20 -1.90 -11.47
C ASP A 643 -21.90 -2.32 -12.14
N MET A 644 -21.34 -1.47 -13.00
CA MET A 644 -20.02 -1.67 -13.62
C MET A 644 -18.86 -1.28 -12.68
N ARG A 645 -19.11 -0.65 -11.51
CA ARG A 645 -18.04 -0.18 -10.62
C ARG A 645 -17.59 -1.26 -9.66
N THR A 646 -16.28 -1.50 -9.62
CA THR A 646 -15.65 -2.40 -8.65
C THR A 646 -15.64 -1.76 -7.26
N ALA A 647 -16.06 -2.48 -6.22
CA ALA A 647 -16.09 -1.96 -4.83
C ALA A 647 -16.11 -3.09 -3.80
N ARG A 648 -15.80 -2.78 -2.52
CA ARG A 648 -15.93 -3.74 -1.40
C ARG A 648 -15.17 -5.06 -1.62
N ILE A 649 -13.97 -4.96 -2.19
CA ILE A 649 -13.01 -6.07 -2.24
C ILE A 649 -12.21 -6.10 -0.94
N THR A 650 -12.10 -7.26 -0.33
CA THR A 650 -11.30 -7.50 0.88
C THR A 650 -10.05 -8.30 0.53
N VAL A 651 -8.88 -7.81 0.96
CA VAL A 651 -7.59 -8.50 0.87
C VAL A 651 -7.03 -8.58 2.29
N ASP A 652 -7.04 -9.79 2.84
CA ASP A 652 -6.97 -10.03 4.28
C ASP A 652 -5.95 -11.14 4.61
N ASN A 653 -5.06 -10.93 5.58
CA ASN A 653 -4.14 -11.96 6.07
C ASN A 653 -3.22 -12.61 5.00
N CYS A 654 -3.01 -11.97 3.84
CA CYS A 654 -2.25 -12.59 2.74
C CYS A 654 -0.75 -12.29 2.86
N PHE A 655 0.08 -13.27 2.50
CA PHE A 655 1.53 -13.09 2.38
C PHE A 655 1.89 -12.92 0.90
N MET A 656 2.47 -11.78 0.55
CA MET A 656 2.84 -11.44 -0.83
C MET A 656 4.32 -11.11 -0.94
N HIS A 657 5.08 -11.87 -1.72
CA HIS A 657 6.54 -11.65 -1.88
C HIS A 657 7.05 -12.05 -3.27
N ALA A 658 8.29 -11.68 -3.61
CA ALA A 658 8.92 -12.00 -4.89
C ALA A 658 8.05 -11.56 -6.09
N LEU A 659 7.68 -10.27 -6.12
CA LEU A 659 6.81 -9.68 -7.14
C LEU A 659 7.57 -8.77 -8.12
N ASN A 660 6.92 -8.45 -9.25
CA ASN A 660 7.35 -7.54 -10.30
C ASN A 660 8.54 -8.00 -11.17
N TYR A 661 8.73 -9.32 -11.37
CA TYR A 661 9.83 -9.82 -12.21
C TYR A 661 9.79 -9.35 -13.69
N VAL A 662 8.64 -8.96 -14.22
CA VAL A 662 8.47 -8.55 -15.63
C VAL A 662 8.11 -7.08 -15.76
N ILE A 663 7.11 -6.60 -15.01
CA ILE A 663 6.69 -5.20 -14.99
C ILE A 663 7.02 -4.62 -13.62
N GLN A 664 8.21 -4.03 -13.53
CA GLN A 664 8.84 -3.59 -12.28
C GLN A 664 7.98 -2.58 -11.51
N GLY A 665 7.15 -1.78 -12.20
CA GLY A 665 6.27 -0.74 -11.62
C GLY A 665 4.89 -1.20 -11.13
N ALA A 666 4.64 -2.50 -10.96
CA ALA A 666 3.37 -3.04 -10.47
C ALA A 666 3.32 -3.11 -8.92
N HIS A 667 2.15 -2.98 -8.31
CA HIS A 667 2.02 -2.96 -6.83
C HIS A 667 1.75 -4.35 -6.25
N GLY A 668 1.97 -4.53 -4.94
CA GLY A 668 1.51 -5.73 -4.22
C GLY A 668 -0.02 -5.79 -4.20
N VAL A 669 -0.64 -4.68 -3.78
CA VAL A 669 -2.07 -4.41 -3.98
C VAL A 669 -2.25 -3.06 -4.67
N TRP A 670 -3.00 -3.03 -5.77
CA TRP A 670 -3.40 -1.78 -6.44
C TRP A 670 -4.91 -1.61 -6.41
N ILE A 671 -5.39 -0.58 -5.72
CA ILE A 671 -6.75 -0.06 -5.84
C ILE A 671 -6.72 1.04 -6.89
N GLY A 672 -7.35 0.79 -8.04
CA GLY A 672 -7.59 1.82 -9.05
C GLY A 672 -8.77 2.70 -8.68
N ARG A 673 -9.73 2.83 -9.59
CA ARG A 673 -10.95 3.60 -9.35
C ARG A 673 -12.02 2.71 -8.69
N SER A 674 -11.74 2.30 -7.46
CA SER A 674 -12.57 1.40 -6.66
C SER A 674 -12.67 1.83 -5.19
N SER A 675 -13.88 1.78 -4.63
CA SER A 675 -14.22 2.32 -3.30
C SER A 675 -14.60 1.23 -2.29
N GLN A 676 -14.59 1.59 -0.99
CA GLN A 676 -15.00 0.73 0.13
C GLN A 676 -14.21 -0.58 0.29
N ASN A 677 -13.00 -0.67 -0.27
CA ASN A 677 -12.15 -1.86 -0.17
C ASN A 677 -11.45 -1.91 1.21
N ILE A 678 -11.12 -3.13 1.66
CA ILE A 678 -10.47 -3.38 2.95
C ILE A 678 -9.18 -4.17 2.70
N ILE A 679 -8.03 -3.53 2.89
CA ILE A 679 -6.69 -4.13 2.74
C ILE A 679 -6.09 -4.22 4.15
N THR A 680 -6.03 -5.42 4.72
CA THR A 680 -5.68 -5.57 6.15
C THR A 680 -4.91 -6.84 6.50
N HIS A 681 -4.06 -6.78 7.53
CA HIS A 681 -3.28 -7.92 8.03
C HIS A 681 -2.40 -8.62 6.96
N ASN A 682 -2.11 -7.95 5.84
CA ASN A 682 -1.24 -8.51 4.82
C ASN A 682 0.22 -8.25 5.18
N GLU A 683 1.08 -9.20 4.87
CA GLU A 683 2.53 -9.01 4.86
C GLU A 683 2.99 -8.93 3.40
N ILE A 684 3.53 -7.78 3.00
CA ILE A 684 3.94 -7.52 1.61
C ILE A 684 5.39 -7.09 1.60
N SER A 685 6.24 -7.87 0.93
CA SER A 685 7.67 -7.60 0.85
C SER A 685 8.31 -8.09 -0.44
N ASP A 686 9.62 -7.87 -0.58
CA ASP A 686 10.41 -8.34 -1.73
C ASP A 686 9.80 -7.92 -3.09
N ILE A 687 9.65 -6.61 -3.29
CA ILE A 687 8.86 -6.02 -4.38
C ILE A 687 9.57 -4.79 -4.97
N ASN A 688 9.58 -4.65 -6.30
CA ASN A 688 10.33 -3.58 -7.00
C ASN A 688 9.61 -2.20 -7.02
N TYR A 689 8.34 -2.16 -6.64
CA TYR A 689 7.55 -0.92 -6.51
C TYR A 689 6.75 -0.86 -5.19
N SER A 690 5.82 0.09 -5.09
CA SER A 690 4.99 0.37 -3.91
C SER A 690 4.16 -0.86 -3.49
N PRO A 691 4.24 -1.32 -2.23
CA PRO A 691 3.43 -2.41 -1.70
C PRO A 691 1.91 -2.19 -1.85
N ILE A 692 1.41 -1.01 -1.51
CA ILE A 692 -0.01 -0.64 -1.66
C ILE A 692 -0.14 0.68 -2.43
N GLY A 693 -0.99 0.70 -3.46
CA GLY A 693 -1.36 1.90 -4.21
C GLY A 693 -2.88 2.13 -4.24
N VAL A 694 -3.34 3.37 -4.06
CA VAL A 694 -4.78 3.70 -3.94
C VAL A 694 -5.17 4.93 -4.76
N GLY A 695 -6.06 4.75 -5.73
CA GLY A 695 -6.60 5.81 -6.58
C GLY A 695 -5.90 5.93 -7.93
N TRP A 696 -6.55 6.66 -8.87
CA TRP A 696 -6.05 6.87 -10.24
C TRP A 696 -6.57 8.17 -10.85
N THR A 697 -6.45 9.27 -10.10
CA THR A 697 -6.76 10.63 -10.57
C THR A 697 -5.62 11.55 -10.16
N TRP A 698 -5.06 12.28 -11.11
CA TRP A 698 -4.10 13.36 -10.87
C TRP A 698 -4.86 14.68 -10.69
N GLY A 699 -4.65 15.34 -9.55
CA GLY A 699 -5.35 16.58 -9.19
C GLY A 699 -6.83 16.39 -8.90
N TYR A 700 -7.62 17.46 -9.02
CA TYR A 700 -9.03 17.49 -8.60
C TYR A 700 -10.04 17.46 -9.77
N GLY A 701 -9.57 17.46 -11.02
CA GLY A 701 -10.41 17.72 -12.20
C GLY A 701 -11.36 16.57 -12.61
N GLN A 702 -11.34 15.44 -11.92
CA GLN A 702 -12.15 14.25 -12.18
C GLN A 702 -12.51 13.55 -10.85
N PRO A 703 -13.64 12.83 -10.77
CA PRO A 703 -13.90 11.94 -9.64
C PRO A 703 -12.76 10.91 -9.46
N SER A 704 -12.32 10.71 -8.22
CA SER A 704 -11.35 9.65 -7.88
C SER A 704 -11.91 8.26 -8.16
N GLY A 705 -13.08 7.96 -7.60
CA GLY A 705 -13.63 6.60 -7.56
C GLY A 705 -13.01 5.70 -6.50
N ALA A 706 -12.00 6.18 -5.75
CA ALA A 706 -11.34 5.48 -4.65
C ALA A 706 -11.65 6.14 -3.30
N LEU A 707 -12.90 6.03 -2.86
CA LEU A 707 -13.43 6.65 -1.63
C LEU A 707 -13.65 5.60 -0.53
N SER A 708 -13.60 6.04 0.72
CA SER A 708 -13.88 5.21 1.91
C SER A 708 -13.12 3.88 1.97
N ASN A 709 -11.90 3.82 1.42
CA ASN A 709 -11.06 2.62 1.50
C ASN A 709 -10.41 2.48 2.89
N ILE A 710 -10.12 1.27 3.32
CA ILE A 710 -9.55 0.95 4.63
C ILE A 710 -8.24 0.19 4.43
N ILE A 711 -7.12 0.76 4.89
CA ILE A 711 -5.78 0.18 4.77
C ILE A 711 -5.16 0.10 6.17
N GLU A 712 -5.29 -1.05 6.84
CA GLU A 712 -4.99 -1.16 8.27
C GLU A 712 -4.29 -2.45 8.68
N TYR A 713 -3.38 -2.40 9.65
CA TYR A 713 -2.64 -3.57 10.15
C TYR A 713 -1.80 -4.31 9.08
N ASN A 714 -1.39 -3.66 7.99
CA ASN A 714 -0.49 -4.29 7.03
C ASN A 714 0.98 -4.12 7.46
N HIS A 715 1.79 -5.14 7.25
CA HIS A 715 3.25 -5.11 7.45
C HIS A 715 3.93 -5.05 6.07
N LEU A 716 4.60 -3.93 5.80
CA LEU A 716 5.07 -3.56 4.45
C LEU A 716 6.57 -3.29 4.53
N HIS A 717 7.40 -4.21 4.02
CA HIS A 717 8.86 -4.11 4.20
C HIS A 717 9.67 -4.55 2.98
N HIS A 718 10.93 -4.12 2.89
CA HIS A 718 11.85 -4.48 1.80
C HIS A 718 11.26 -4.21 0.39
N TYR A 719 10.90 -2.95 0.14
CA TYR A 719 10.21 -2.53 -1.08
C TYR A 719 11.00 -1.50 -1.90
N GLY A 720 10.74 -1.48 -3.21
CA GLY A 720 11.41 -0.64 -4.20
C GLY A 720 12.80 -1.11 -4.61
N LEU A 721 13.51 -1.80 -3.70
CA LEU A 721 14.78 -2.53 -3.88
C LEU A 721 15.94 -1.75 -4.56
N GLY A 722 15.78 -0.45 -4.81
CA GLY A 722 16.71 0.37 -5.58
C GLY A 722 16.55 0.28 -7.10
N GLU A 723 15.48 -0.34 -7.62
CA GLU A 723 15.24 -0.46 -9.07
C GLU A 723 14.50 0.77 -9.66
N LEU A 724 13.44 1.24 -9.00
CA LEU A 724 12.58 2.34 -9.47
C LEU A 724 12.57 3.51 -8.47
N SER A 725 11.91 4.60 -8.87
CA SER A 725 11.76 5.86 -8.13
C SER A 725 10.28 6.24 -7.96
N ASP A 726 10.03 7.36 -7.27
CA ASP A 726 8.71 8.00 -7.08
C ASP A 726 7.63 7.12 -6.42
N MET A 727 8.01 6.48 -5.32
CA MET A 727 7.31 5.32 -4.77
C MET A 727 7.34 5.27 -3.24
N GLY A 728 6.45 4.50 -2.62
CA GLY A 728 6.40 4.35 -1.17
C GLY A 728 5.55 3.19 -0.67
N GLY A 729 5.64 2.91 0.64
CA GLY A 729 4.94 1.80 1.31
C GLY A 729 3.44 1.80 1.05
N ILE A 730 2.82 2.96 1.27
CA ILE A 730 1.42 3.25 0.89
C ILE A 730 1.40 4.53 0.05
N TYR A 731 1.05 4.37 -1.23
CA TYR A 731 0.95 5.41 -2.26
C TYR A 731 -0.53 5.76 -2.53
N THR A 732 -0.87 7.04 -2.67
CA THR A 732 -2.26 7.47 -2.97
C THR A 732 -2.35 8.55 -4.05
N LEU A 733 -3.46 8.57 -4.80
CA LEU A 733 -3.78 9.54 -5.85
C LEU A 733 -5.23 10.03 -5.76
N GLY A 734 -5.44 11.34 -5.90
CA GLY A 734 -6.76 11.95 -6.04
C GLY A 734 -7.61 11.96 -4.75
N ILE A 735 -8.74 12.67 -4.81
CA ILE A 735 -9.64 12.87 -3.66
C ILE A 735 -10.08 11.52 -3.07
N ALA A 736 -9.73 11.26 -1.81
CA ALA A 736 -9.86 9.95 -1.16
C ALA A 736 -10.83 9.99 0.04
N THR A 737 -11.78 10.93 0.06
CA THR A 737 -12.68 11.24 1.18
C THR A 737 -13.19 10.00 1.92
N GLY A 738 -12.99 9.99 3.24
CA GLY A 738 -13.38 8.89 4.13
C GLY A 738 -12.41 7.71 4.17
N THR A 739 -11.36 7.70 3.34
CA THR A 739 -10.30 6.67 3.36
C THR A 739 -9.44 6.81 4.62
N LYS A 740 -9.03 5.67 5.18
CA LYS A 740 -8.21 5.59 6.40
C LYS A 740 -7.00 4.71 6.19
N VAL A 741 -5.85 5.17 6.70
CA VAL A 741 -4.59 4.44 6.74
C VAL A 741 -4.08 4.42 8.17
N ARG A 742 -4.21 3.29 8.89
CA ARG A 742 -3.82 3.24 10.31
C ARG A 742 -3.31 1.89 10.79
N PHE A 743 -2.48 1.89 11.83
CA PHE A 743 -1.87 0.67 12.40
C PHE A 743 -1.02 -0.13 11.41
N ASN A 744 -0.55 0.47 10.30
CA ASN A 744 0.39 -0.20 9.40
C ASN A 744 1.82 -0.06 9.92
N HIS A 745 2.62 -1.10 9.71
CA HIS A 745 4.04 -1.17 10.03
C HIS A 745 4.83 -1.15 8.73
N ILE A 746 5.58 -0.08 8.46
CA ILE A 746 6.21 0.18 7.17
C ILE A 746 7.72 0.43 7.36
N HIS A 747 8.58 -0.36 6.70
CA HIS A 747 10.02 -0.14 6.77
C HIS A 747 10.84 -0.67 5.58
N ASP A 748 12.15 -0.41 5.58
CA ASP A 748 13.12 -0.86 4.56
C ASP A 748 12.71 -0.49 3.13
N GLY A 749 12.20 0.73 2.97
CA GLY A 749 11.76 1.28 1.68
C GLY A 749 12.88 2.00 0.96
N ASN A 750 13.28 1.53 -0.24
CA ASN A 750 14.34 2.13 -1.03
C ASN A 750 13.86 2.54 -2.45
N ALA A 751 14.64 3.37 -3.13
CA ALA A 751 14.41 3.80 -4.50
C ALA A 751 15.72 4.15 -5.21
N TYR A 752 15.78 3.98 -6.53
CA TYR A 752 16.96 4.25 -7.35
C TYR A 752 17.45 5.71 -7.20
N SER A 753 16.66 6.68 -7.67
CA SER A 753 17.05 8.10 -7.64
C SER A 753 16.39 8.86 -6.49
N TYR A 754 15.06 8.83 -6.39
CA TYR A 754 14.28 9.49 -5.33
C TYR A 754 13.00 8.68 -5.01
N GLY A 755 12.49 8.79 -3.79
CA GLY A 755 11.37 7.98 -3.30
C GLY A 755 11.82 6.91 -2.31
N GLY A 756 11.07 5.81 -2.20
CA GLY A 756 11.23 4.88 -1.09
C GLY A 756 10.69 5.51 0.18
N TRP A 757 9.53 6.17 0.09
CA TRP A 757 8.86 6.80 1.24
C TRP A 757 8.05 5.78 2.04
N GLY A 758 7.70 6.08 3.29
CA GLY A 758 6.76 5.26 4.06
C GLY A 758 5.32 5.49 3.61
N LEU A 759 4.80 6.68 3.89
CA LEU A 759 3.52 7.18 3.40
C LEU A 759 3.78 8.21 2.28
N TYR A 760 3.12 8.07 1.13
CA TYR A 760 3.25 9.02 0.01
C TYR A 760 1.86 9.39 -0.54
N THR A 761 1.48 10.66 -0.32
CA THR A 761 0.27 11.25 -0.90
C THR A 761 0.61 12.07 -2.15
N ASP A 762 0.29 11.50 -3.30
CA ASP A 762 0.61 12.03 -4.63
C ASP A 762 -0.53 12.88 -5.22
N GLU A 763 -0.35 13.40 -6.43
CA GLU A 763 -1.07 14.53 -6.99
C GLU A 763 -2.61 14.46 -6.85
N GLY A 764 -3.15 15.36 -6.03
CA GLY A 764 -4.58 15.52 -5.80
C GLY A 764 -5.12 14.68 -4.65
N THR A 765 -4.27 13.97 -3.89
CA THR A 765 -4.70 13.25 -2.68
C THR A 765 -5.37 14.22 -1.72
N SER A 766 -6.64 14.01 -1.40
CA SER A 766 -7.39 14.89 -0.50
C SER A 766 -8.31 14.14 0.47
N ASP A 767 -8.61 14.78 1.60
CA ASP A 767 -9.55 14.34 2.64
C ASP A 767 -9.26 12.94 3.24
N ILE A 768 -7.98 12.52 3.23
CA ILE A 768 -7.52 11.24 3.82
C ILE A 768 -7.03 11.41 5.26
N VAL A 769 -7.23 10.38 6.09
CA VAL A 769 -6.66 10.31 7.45
C VAL A 769 -5.61 9.20 7.51
N MET A 770 -4.39 9.57 7.88
CA MET A 770 -3.27 8.65 8.11
C MET A 770 -2.82 8.74 9.57
N GLU A 771 -3.20 7.78 10.40
CA GLU A 771 -3.00 7.86 11.86
C GLU A 771 -2.42 6.59 12.46
N LYS A 772 -1.64 6.69 13.54
CA LYS A 772 -1.15 5.51 14.29
C LYS A 772 -0.43 4.47 13.41
N ASN A 773 0.33 4.91 12.41
CA ASN A 773 1.24 4.05 11.64
C ASN A 773 2.65 4.13 12.24
N LEU A 774 3.37 3.01 12.20
CA LEU A 774 4.81 2.96 12.51
C LEU A 774 5.58 2.93 11.19
N VAL A 775 6.47 3.90 10.99
CA VAL A 775 7.26 4.04 9.76
C VAL A 775 8.72 4.25 10.13
N TYR A 776 9.63 3.40 9.64
CA TYR A 776 11.07 3.58 9.86
C TYR A 776 11.98 3.04 8.74
N ASN A 777 13.27 3.38 8.77
CA ASN A 777 14.29 2.85 7.83
C ASN A 777 13.89 3.01 6.35
N THR A 778 13.43 4.20 5.96
CA THR A 778 13.06 4.54 4.59
C THR A 778 14.12 5.43 3.94
N LYS A 779 14.27 5.41 2.61
CA LYS A 779 15.25 6.24 1.91
C LYS A 779 14.90 7.72 2.00
N SER A 780 13.96 8.19 1.17
CA SER A 780 13.76 9.64 1.04
C SER A 780 12.98 10.23 2.21
N GLY A 781 12.12 9.48 2.90
CA GLY A 781 11.35 10.01 4.05
C GLY A 781 10.31 9.05 4.64
N GLY A 782 9.90 9.27 5.88
CA GLY A 782 8.77 8.56 6.48
C GLY A 782 7.42 9.01 5.91
N LEU A 783 7.31 10.30 5.57
CA LEU A 783 6.15 10.90 4.90
C LEU A 783 6.58 11.79 3.72
N HIS A 784 5.89 11.67 2.59
CA HIS A 784 5.90 12.64 1.49
C HIS A 784 4.50 13.15 1.19
N GLN A 785 4.30 14.46 1.36
CA GLN A 785 3.11 15.19 0.90
C GLN A 785 3.46 15.94 -0.40
N HIS A 786 3.05 15.39 -1.56
CA HIS A 786 3.36 16.04 -2.84
C HIS A 786 2.41 17.20 -3.14
N TYR A 787 1.15 16.92 -3.49
CA TYR A 787 0.11 17.91 -3.80
C TYR A 787 -1.27 17.37 -3.41
N GLY A 788 -2.06 18.15 -2.67
CA GLY A 788 -3.32 17.66 -2.09
C GLY A 788 -3.92 18.62 -1.06
N SER A 789 -5.09 18.26 -0.52
CA SER A 789 -5.82 19.10 0.46
C SER A 789 -6.49 18.34 1.61
N ASN A 790 -6.49 18.93 2.81
CA ASN A 790 -7.13 18.46 4.04
C ASN A 790 -6.59 17.13 4.59
N ASN A 791 -5.44 16.66 4.09
CA ASN A 791 -4.82 15.41 4.53
C ASN A 791 -4.38 15.52 6.00
N THR A 792 -4.76 14.55 6.83
CA THR A 792 -4.50 14.57 8.27
C THR A 792 -3.56 13.44 8.66
N TYR A 793 -2.36 13.79 9.13
CA TYR A 793 -1.35 12.87 9.65
C TYR A 793 -1.22 13.07 11.14
N ARG A 794 -1.65 12.10 11.94
CA ARG A 794 -1.63 12.26 13.39
C ARG A 794 -1.23 11.02 14.16
N ASN A 795 -0.54 11.22 15.28
CA ASN A 795 -0.21 10.13 16.19
C ASN A 795 0.60 8.99 15.52
N ASN A 796 1.35 9.28 14.46
CA ASN A 796 2.26 8.32 13.82
C ASN A 796 3.65 8.39 14.46
N ILE A 797 4.48 7.37 14.21
CA ILE A 797 5.92 7.40 14.46
C ILE A 797 6.63 7.36 13.09
N PHE A 798 7.48 8.34 12.83
CA PHE A 798 8.36 8.40 11.67
C PHE A 798 9.82 8.42 12.15
N ALA A 799 10.64 7.44 11.79
CA ALA A 799 11.99 7.32 12.33
C ALA A 799 13.05 6.94 11.29
N PHE A 800 14.22 7.56 11.38
CA PHE A 800 15.44 7.10 10.69
C PHE A 800 15.30 7.02 9.16
N ALA A 801 14.62 8.00 8.55
CA ALA A 801 14.73 8.19 7.11
C ALA A 801 16.16 8.60 6.72
N ALA A 802 16.67 8.10 5.60
CA ALA A 802 18.03 8.35 5.13
C ALA A 802 18.27 9.82 4.73
N GLU A 803 17.29 10.45 4.09
CA GLU A 803 17.38 11.83 3.60
C GLU A 803 16.71 12.84 4.55
N ALA A 804 15.39 12.80 4.73
CA ALA A 804 14.67 13.66 5.69
C ALA A 804 13.33 13.03 6.09
N ASN A 805 12.97 13.06 7.38
CA ASN A 805 11.84 12.25 7.85
C ASN A 805 10.47 12.69 7.30
N ILE A 806 10.21 13.98 7.16
CA ILE A 806 8.97 14.51 6.54
C ILE A 806 9.32 15.41 5.35
N ILE A 807 8.79 15.10 4.17
CA ILE A 807 8.96 15.89 2.94
C ILE A 807 7.64 16.51 2.51
N SER A 808 7.69 17.78 2.13
CA SER A 808 6.61 18.47 1.42
C SER A 808 7.13 19.07 0.11
N LYS A 809 6.31 19.08 -0.94
CA LYS A 809 6.72 19.60 -2.27
C LYS A 809 5.88 20.77 -2.78
N ARG A 810 4.56 20.62 -2.87
CA ARG A 810 3.66 21.61 -3.49
C ARG A 810 2.40 21.78 -2.64
N SER A 811 2.31 22.89 -1.91
CA SER A 811 1.06 23.24 -1.23
C SER A 811 -0.06 23.50 -2.24
N ASP A 812 -1.28 23.17 -1.86
CA ASP A 812 -2.47 23.70 -2.52
C ASP A 812 -2.56 25.23 -2.39
N ALA A 813 -3.22 25.88 -3.34
CA ALA A 813 -3.33 27.34 -3.40
C ALA A 813 -4.57 27.90 -2.68
N VAL A 814 -5.56 27.04 -2.38
CA VAL A 814 -6.88 27.42 -1.86
C VAL A 814 -7.15 26.78 -0.51
N ASN A 815 -6.97 25.46 -0.41
CA ASN A 815 -7.26 24.68 0.78
C ASN A 815 -5.99 24.42 1.62
N LYS A 816 -6.16 24.17 2.92
CA LYS A 816 -5.09 23.62 3.76
C LYS A 816 -4.59 22.33 3.11
N SER A 817 -3.28 22.20 2.90
CA SER A 817 -2.69 21.03 2.24
C SER A 817 -2.58 19.85 3.21
N MET A 818 -2.13 20.12 4.44
CA MET A 818 -1.87 19.10 5.45
C MET A 818 -2.05 19.62 6.88
N THR A 819 -2.68 18.80 7.72
CA THR A 819 -2.59 18.84 9.19
C THR A 819 -1.65 17.73 9.65
N PHE A 820 -0.65 18.08 10.46
CA PHE A 820 0.38 17.17 10.97
C PHE A 820 0.54 17.38 12.48
N GLU A 821 -0.17 16.57 13.28
CA GLU A 821 -0.30 16.78 14.73
C GLU A 821 0.05 15.56 15.58
N LYS A 822 0.60 15.78 16.78
CA LYS A 822 0.85 14.70 17.75
C LYS A 822 1.72 13.55 17.24
N ASN A 823 2.54 13.74 16.20
CA ASN A 823 3.43 12.69 15.68
C ASN A 823 4.75 12.70 16.46
N ILE A 824 5.45 11.56 16.50
CA ILE A 824 6.86 11.50 16.94
C ILE A 824 7.73 11.34 15.68
N VAL A 825 8.73 12.22 15.54
CA VAL A 825 9.68 12.20 14.43
C VAL A 825 11.09 12.03 14.98
N LEU A 826 11.75 10.93 14.60
CA LEU A 826 13.10 10.59 15.04
C LEU A 826 14.11 10.68 13.91
N THR A 827 15.30 11.17 14.20
CA THR A 827 16.41 11.13 13.27
C THR A 827 17.73 10.70 13.90
N THR A 828 18.66 10.37 13.01
CA THR A 828 20.10 10.20 13.22
C THR A 828 20.92 11.07 12.26
N ASN A 829 20.26 11.82 11.37
CA ASN A 829 20.85 12.56 10.25
C ASN A 829 20.56 14.09 10.29
N ARG A 830 20.12 14.60 11.45
CA ARG A 830 19.66 15.99 11.74
C ARG A 830 18.54 16.59 10.86
N TYR A 831 18.08 15.94 9.79
CA TYR A 831 17.01 16.43 8.91
C TYR A 831 15.62 15.94 9.37
N MET A 832 14.86 16.83 10.01
CA MET A 832 13.47 16.56 10.43
C MET A 832 12.50 16.75 9.27
N LEU A 833 12.48 17.96 8.70
CA LEU A 833 11.53 18.39 7.68
C LEU A 833 12.27 18.93 6.44
N ASN A 834 11.74 18.72 5.23
CA ASN A 834 12.38 19.19 4.00
C ASN A 834 11.38 19.68 2.93
N THR A 835 11.68 20.86 2.36
CA THR A 835 10.96 21.60 1.28
C THR A 835 9.45 21.86 1.46
N GLY A 836 8.85 22.69 0.59
CA GLY A 836 7.40 22.81 0.39
C GLY A 836 6.56 23.59 1.43
N PHE A 837 7.00 23.68 2.68
CA PHE A 837 6.22 24.30 3.77
C PHE A 837 6.07 25.83 3.63
N ASN A 838 4.85 26.34 3.83
CA ASN A 838 4.55 27.77 3.96
C ASN A 838 3.39 28.05 4.96
N ALA A 839 3.54 29.08 5.79
CA ALA A 839 2.72 29.32 6.98
C ALA A 839 1.19 29.35 6.75
N LYS A 840 0.73 29.64 5.52
CA LYS A 840 -0.69 29.70 5.19
C LYS A 840 -1.32 28.31 5.05
N GLN A 841 -0.64 27.35 4.43
CA GLN A 841 -1.28 26.13 3.93
C GLN A 841 -1.05 24.85 4.73
N PHE A 842 -0.27 24.90 5.80
CA PHE A 842 -0.08 23.74 6.68
C PHE A 842 -0.59 24.05 8.09
N VAL A 843 -0.78 23.00 8.90
CA VAL A 843 -1.01 23.07 10.34
C VAL A 843 -0.12 22.00 10.98
N LEU A 844 0.98 22.41 11.61
CA LEU A 844 1.89 21.52 12.33
C LEU A 844 1.83 21.92 13.81
N ASP A 845 1.46 21.01 14.72
CA ASP A 845 1.47 21.30 16.16
C ASP A 845 1.45 20.06 17.07
N ASN A 846 1.88 20.23 18.33
CA ASN A 846 1.96 19.18 19.36
C ASN A 846 2.80 17.95 19.00
N ASN A 847 3.73 18.07 18.05
CA ASN A 847 4.64 16.99 17.66
C ASN A 847 5.83 16.85 18.65
N ILE A 848 6.46 15.68 18.66
CA ILE A 848 7.75 15.43 19.30
C ILE A 848 8.80 15.26 18.21
N TYR A 849 9.91 15.98 18.33
CA TYR A 849 11.07 15.86 17.46
C TYR A 849 12.28 15.36 18.29
N TRP A 850 12.97 14.31 17.86
CA TRP A 850 14.13 13.79 18.59
C TRP A 850 15.27 13.28 17.71
N ASP A 851 16.50 13.61 18.09
CA ASP A 851 17.70 13.12 17.42
C ASP A 851 18.53 12.29 18.40
N LEU A 852 18.83 11.04 18.02
CA LEU A 852 19.63 10.14 18.85
C LEU A 852 21.10 10.56 18.98
N ASN A 853 21.56 11.54 18.18
CA ASN A 853 22.86 12.18 18.40
C ASN A 853 22.78 13.35 19.41
N GLU A 854 21.60 13.76 19.88
CA GLU A 854 21.41 14.94 20.74
C GLU A 854 22.04 16.23 20.17
N ALA A 855 21.81 16.56 18.89
CA ALA A 855 22.36 17.77 18.27
C ALA A 855 21.78 19.10 18.81
N GLY A 856 20.70 19.05 19.60
CA GLY A 856 20.07 20.22 20.22
C GLY A 856 19.19 21.04 19.28
N GLU A 857 18.60 22.13 19.79
CA GLU A 857 17.59 22.93 19.08
C GLU A 857 18.11 23.58 17.78
N ASP A 858 19.34 24.12 17.82
CA ASP A 858 20.01 24.71 16.66
C ASP A 858 20.70 23.67 15.75
N GLY A 859 20.86 22.42 16.24
CA GLY A 859 21.38 21.31 15.45
C GLY A 859 20.36 20.77 14.44
N LEU A 860 19.06 20.80 14.76
CA LEU A 860 18.02 20.21 13.93
C LEU A 860 17.56 21.11 12.78
N ASN A 861 17.35 20.49 11.62
CA ASN A 861 16.97 21.16 10.38
C ASN A 861 15.47 20.98 10.07
N PHE A 862 14.74 22.08 10.12
CA PHE A 862 13.32 22.21 9.80
C PHE A 862 13.17 22.98 8.48
N SER A 863 13.35 22.29 7.35
CA SER A 863 13.31 22.84 5.99
C SER A 863 14.22 24.07 5.80
N GLY A 864 15.47 23.97 6.26
CA GLY A 864 16.47 25.04 6.20
C GLY A 864 16.34 26.10 7.30
N LYS A 865 15.85 25.72 8.49
CA LYS A 865 15.67 26.58 9.68
C LYS A 865 15.98 25.79 10.96
N THR A 866 16.35 26.50 12.02
CA THR A 866 16.32 25.95 13.40
C THR A 866 14.89 25.90 13.91
N PHE A 867 14.64 25.17 15.00
CA PHE A 867 13.29 25.05 15.57
C PHE A 867 12.74 26.37 16.13
N SER A 868 13.61 27.21 16.71
CA SER A 868 13.25 28.55 17.18
C SER A 868 12.79 29.45 16.02
N ASP A 869 13.44 29.37 14.85
CA ASP A 869 13.00 30.05 13.62
C ASP A 869 11.71 29.44 13.05
N TRP A 870 11.56 28.12 13.13
CA TRP A 870 10.36 27.39 12.71
C TRP A 870 9.12 27.87 13.48
N LYS A 871 9.23 28.01 14.80
CA LYS A 871 8.21 28.62 15.66
C LYS A 871 8.03 30.11 15.36
N SER A 872 9.06 30.91 15.64
CA SER A 872 8.92 32.37 15.72
C SER A 872 8.71 33.07 14.37
N LYS A 873 9.21 32.51 13.27
CA LYS A 873 9.16 33.14 11.93
C LYS A 873 8.21 32.44 10.96
N MET A 874 7.93 31.14 11.13
CA MET A 874 6.94 30.43 10.29
C MET A 874 5.60 30.19 10.99
N GLY A 875 5.50 30.34 12.32
CA GLY A 875 4.26 30.15 13.08
C GLY A 875 3.85 28.68 13.22
N TYR A 876 4.79 27.76 13.07
CA TYR A 876 4.55 26.31 13.15
C TYR A 876 4.96 25.71 14.48
N ASP A 877 4.40 24.54 14.79
CA ASP A 877 4.87 23.64 15.85
C ASP A 877 4.92 24.32 17.23
N MET A 878 4.09 25.34 17.45
CA MET A 878 4.17 26.25 18.59
C MET A 878 4.15 25.52 19.94
N ASN A 879 3.30 24.50 20.07
CA ASN A 879 3.17 23.65 21.25
C ASN A 879 4.02 22.36 21.15
N SER A 880 4.58 22.04 19.98
CA SER A 880 5.53 20.94 19.78
C SER A 880 6.84 21.17 20.55
N ILE A 881 7.62 20.12 20.78
CA ILE A 881 8.92 20.19 21.49
C ILE A 881 9.99 19.30 20.86
N ILE A 882 11.25 19.66 21.10
CA ILE A 882 12.38 18.73 20.95
C ILE A 882 12.64 18.12 22.33
N ALA A 883 12.46 16.82 22.47
CA ALA A 883 12.64 16.07 23.72
C ALA A 883 12.72 14.57 23.45
N ASP A 884 13.43 13.83 24.31
CA ASP A 884 13.46 12.36 24.24
C ASP A 884 12.04 11.80 24.48
N PRO A 885 11.45 11.04 23.53
CA PRO A 885 10.17 10.35 23.72
C PRO A 885 10.24 9.19 24.73
N LEU A 886 11.40 8.88 25.30
CA LEU A 886 11.66 7.80 26.25
C LEU A 886 11.21 6.43 25.72
N PHE A 887 11.62 6.08 24.50
CA PHE A 887 11.39 4.73 23.96
C PHE A 887 12.14 3.65 24.76
N ILE A 888 11.70 2.40 24.68
CA ILE A 888 12.37 1.27 25.33
C ILE A 888 13.78 1.09 24.75
N ASP A 889 13.86 0.87 23.43
CA ASP A 889 15.12 0.75 22.68
C ASP A 889 14.91 1.12 21.21
N ALA A 890 14.93 2.43 20.91
CA ALA A 890 14.75 2.92 19.54
C ALA A 890 15.93 2.57 18.60
N VAL A 891 17.09 2.17 19.11
CA VAL A 891 18.25 1.74 18.29
C VAL A 891 17.97 0.37 17.67
N ASN A 892 17.30 -0.52 18.41
CA ASN A 892 16.83 -1.82 17.94
C ASN A 892 15.35 -1.80 17.52
N TYR A 893 14.84 -0.63 17.10
CA TYR A 893 13.47 -0.40 16.61
C TYR A 893 12.32 -0.74 17.60
N ASP A 894 12.58 -0.83 18.91
CA ASP A 894 11.56 -0.93 19.95
C ASP A 894 11.04 0.46 20.36
N PHE A 895 10.07 0.93 19.56
CA PHE A 895 9.38 2.20 19.76
C PHE A 895 8.25 2.16 20.81
N ARG A 896 8.24 1.19 21.74
CA ARG A 896 7.34 1.25 22.91
C ARG A 896 7.80 2.35 23.86
N ILE A 897 6.87 3.08 24.48
CA ILE A 897 7.15 4.29 25.26
C ILE A 897 7.13 4.01 26.76
N LYS A 898 8.10 4.55 27.50
CA LYS A 898 8.20 4.48 28.96
C LYS A 898 7.25 5.47 29.65
N GLU A 899 6.86 5.15 30.88
CA GLU A 899 6.07 6.05 31.74
C GLU A 899 6.75 7.41 31.93
N GLY A 900 5.97 8.49 32.04
CA GLY A 900 6.47 9.86 32.19
C GLY A 900 6.91 10.55 30.89
N SER A 901 6.92 9.83 29.76
CA SER A 901 7.34 10.37 28.45
C SER A 901 6.70 11.73 28.08
N PRO A 902 7.51 12.69 27.57
CA PRO A 902 7.01 13.96 27.04
C PRO A 902 5.98 13.79 25.90
N ALA A 903 6.01 12.67 25.16
CA ALA A 903 5.04 12.41 24.09
C ALA A 903 3.61 12.30 24.63
N LEU A 904 3.42 11.63 25.77
CA LEU A 904 2.12 11.51 26.45
C LEU A 904 1.58 12.88 26.84
N GLN A 905 2.47 13.79 27.28
CA GLN A 905 2.13 15.16 27.67
C GLN A 905 1.74 16.05 26.46
N LYS A 906 2.11 15.65 25.24
CA LYS A 906 1.64 16.27 23.98
C LYS A 906 0.43 15.56 23.37
N GLY A 907 -0.16 14.60 24.08
CA GLY A 907 -1.35 13.89 23.65
C GLY A 907 -1.08 12.87 22.54
N PHE A 908 0.15 12.35 22.45
CA PHE A 908 0.44 11.11 21.72
C PHE A 908 -0.14 9.93 22.51
N GLU A 909 -0.98 9.14 21.85
CA GLU A 909 -1.58 7.91 22.35
C GLU A 909 -0.71 6.71 21.93
N PRO A 910 -0.09 5.95 22.86
CA PRO A 910 0.66 4.74 22.51
C PRO A 910 -0.19 3.74 21.72
N PHE A 911 0.40 3.15 20.67
CA PHE A 911 -0.30 2.26 19.75
C PHE A 911 0.53 1.04 19.31
N LEU A 912 1.70 0.80 19.92
CA LEU A 912 2.61 -0.26 19.49
C LEU A 912 2.07 -1.68 19.76
N ASP A 913 1.19 -1.84 20.74
CA ASP A 913 0.50 -3.12 20.98
C ASP A 913 -0.55 -3.44 19.89
N GLU A 914 -0.98 -2.44 19.11
CA GLU A 914 -1.76 -2.63 17.88
C GLU A 914 -0.86 -2.91 16.67
N ILE A 915 0.33 -2.28 16.60
CA ILE A 915 1.36 -2.57 15.58
C ILE A 915 1.87 -4.01 15.71
N ALA A 916 1.95 -4.56 16.93
CA ALA A 916 2.28 -5.97 17.16
C ALA A 916 1.24 -6.98 16.59
N LYS A 917 0.14 -6.49 16.02
CA LYS A 917 -0.87 -7.27 15.28
C LYS A 917 -0.80 -7.06 13.77
N ALA A 918 0.06 -6.17 13.28
CA ALA A 918 0.24 -5.93 11.86
C ALA A 918 0.92 -7.12 11.17
N GLY A 919 0.58 -7.33 9.89
CA GLY A 919 0.95 -8.55 9.19
C GLY A 919 0.04 -9.73 9.58
N LEU A 920 0.56 -10.95 9.42
CA LEU A 920 -0.26 -12.17 9.38
C LEU A 920 -0.87 -12.55 10.75
N TYR A 921 -2.11 -13.04 10.75
CA TYR A 921 -2.78 -13.63 11.91
C TYR A 921 -3.12 -15.11 11.72
N GLY A 922 -3.47 -15.79 12.82
CA GLY A 922 -3.82 -17.21 12.83
C GLY A 922 -2.75 -18.08 13.50
N ASP A 923 -2.54 -19.27 12.95
CA ASP A 923 -1.62 -20.28 13.48
C ASP A 923 -0.14 -19.88 13.32
N GLY A 924 0.75 -20.60 14.01
CA GLY A 924 2.18 -20.33 13.97
C GLY A 924 2.84 -20.62 12.62
N ALA A 925 2.40 -21.66 11.90
CA ALA A 925 3.03 -22.07 10.65
C ALA A 925 2.77 -21.08 9.51
N TRP A 926 1.61 -20.40 9.53
CA TRP A 926 1.29 -19.27 8.67
C TRP A 926 2.09 -18.01 9.04
N LYS A 927 2.08 -17.60 10.32
CA LYS A 927 2.79 -16.38 10.77
C LYS A 927 4.32 -16.49 10.72
N ASP A 928 4.86 -17.72 10.79
CA ASP A 928 6.28 -18.00 10.59
C ASP A 928 6.61 -18.38 9.13
N LEU A 929 5.66 -18.30 8.19
CA LEU A 929 5.91 -18.54 6.76
C LEU A 929 6.91 -17.52 6.17
N PRO A 930 6.81 -16.21 6.40
CA PRO A 930 7.72 -15.23 5.81
C PRO A 930 9.17 -15.40 6.26
N LYS A 931 9.38 -15.85 7.51
CA LYS A 931 10.70 -16.14 8.11
C LYS A 931 11.47 -17.27 7.43
N LYS A 932 10.83 -18.01 6.50
CA LYS A 932 11.45 -19.06 5.67
C LYS A 932 12.03 -18.51 4.37
N PHE A 933 11.75 -17.24 4.05
CA PHE A 933 12.22 -16.55 2.85
C PHE A 933 13.23 -15.46 3.24
N THR A 934 14.16 -15.18 2.33
CA THR A 934 15.05 -14.02 2.42
C THR A 934 14.68 -13.10 1.26
N PRO A 935 14.21 -11.86 1.51
CA PRO A 935 13.93 -10.91 0.44
C PRO A 935 15.16 -10.70 -0.47
N ARG A 936 14.94 -10.38 -1.75
CA ARG A 936 16.03 -10.01 -2.66
C ARG A 936 16.81 -8.86 -2.06
N THR A 937 18.14 -8.94 -2.14
CA THR A 937 19.01 -7.92 -1.56
C THR A 937 18.76 -6.57 -2.22
N VAL A 938 18.24 -5.61 -1.45
CA VAL A 938 18.12 -4.21 -1.84
C VAL A 938 19.46 -3.75 -2.44
N SER A 939 19.43 -3.19 -3.64
CA SER A 939 20.62 -2.71 -4.34
C SER A 939 21.40 -1.74 -3.43
N ARG A 940 22.65 -2.11 -3.12
CA ARG A 940 23.46 -1.58 -1.99
C ARG A 940 23.64 -0.06 -1.92
N TYR A 941 23.28 0.68 -2.96
CA TYR A 941 23.52 2.11 -3.11
C TYR A 941 22.75 3.01 -2.12
N MET A 942 21.80 2.46 -1.36
CA MET A 942 21.26 3.08 -0.15
C MET A 942 20.66 2.01 0.77
N GLN A 943 21.48 1.48 1.68
CA GLN A 943 21.01 1.03 2.98
C GLN A 943 21.32 2.14 3.99
N PRO A 944 20.34 2.67 4.75
CA PRO A 944 20.65 3.37 5.98
C PRO A 944 21.41 2.37 6.88
N SER A 945 22.53 2.79 7.47
CA SER A 945 23.45 1.84 8.12
C SER A 945 22.70 0.95 9.13
N PRO A 946 22.78 -0.39 9.02
CA PRO A 946 22.03 -1.33 9.88
C PRO A 946 22.52 -1.38 11.33
N LYS A 947 23.35 -0.41 11.73
CA LYS A 947 23.57 -0.03 13.12
C LYS A 947 23.31 1.47 13.24
N ILE A 948 22.22 1.82 13.94
CA ILE A 948 21.98 3.18 14.42
C ILE A 948 22.95 3.47 15.57
N LEU A 949 24.20 3.74 15.20
CA LEU A 949 25.18 4.36 16.08
C LEU A 949 25.00 5.87 15.96
N SER A 950 24.87 6.55 17.09
CA SER A 950 25.07 8.00 17.14
C SER A 950 26.53 8.28 16.75
N MET A 951 26.75 8.85 15.57
CA MET A 951 28.10 8.98 15.01
C MET A 951 28.84 10.17 15.60
N HIS A 952 29.19 9.99 16.87
CA HIS A 952 30.44 10.48 17.44
C HIS A 952 31.66 10.05 16.61
N GLN A 953 31.56 8.95 15.86
CA GLN A 953 32.62 8.42 15.01
C GLN A 953 32.07 7.72 13.76
N PHE A 954 32.66 8.00 12.60
CA PHE A 954 32.60 7.23 11.35
C PHE A 954 34.00 6.66 11.09
N SER A 955 34.08 5.44 10.56
CA SER A 955 35.33 4.80 10.13
C SER A 955 35.01 3.77 9.04
N GLU A 956 35.81 3.74 7.97
CA GLU A 956 35.61 2.86 6.82
C GLU A 956 36.96 2.59 6.12
N ASP A 957 37.23 1.32 5.81
CA ASP A 957 38.54 0.74 5.48
C ASP A 957 38.54 -0.13 4.20
N MET A 958 37.42 -0.23 3.50
CA MET A 958 37.24 -1.01 2.25
C MET A 958 37.46 -2.53 2.35
N GLU A 959 37.69 -3.10 3.54
CA GLU A 959 37.91 -4.54 3.72
C GLU A 959 36.74 -5.40 3.21
N ASN A 960 35.52 -4.87 3.34
CA ASN A 960 34.28 -5.61 3.13
C ASN A 960 33.70 -5.46 1.71
N VAL A 961 34.45 -4.90 0.75
CA VAL A 961 33.96 -4.58 -0.60
C VAL A 961 34.82 -5.22 -1.68
N ALA A 962 34.21 -5.97 -2.60
CA ALA A 962 34.93 -6.58 -3.72
C ALA A 962 35.44 -5.54 -4.74
N PRO A 963 36.64 -5.69 -5.31
CA PRO A 963 37.20 -4.74 -6.29
C PRO A 963 36.33 -4.49 -7.53
N ALA A 964 36.62 -3.39 -8.23
CA ALA A 964 35.95 -2.91 -9.44
C ALA A 964 34.47 -2.58 -9.27
N VAL A 965 33.97 -2.43 -8.04
CA VAL A 965 32.63 -1.91 -7.73
C VAL A 965 32.71 -0.51 -7.11
N PRO A 966 31.70 0.37 -7.28
CA PRO A 966 31.72 1.70 -6.65
C PRO A 966 31.86 1.64 -5.11
N PRO A 967 32.46 2.66 -4.47
CA PRO A 967 32.67 2.68 -3.02
C PRO A 967 31.35 2.55 -2.22
N PRO A 968 31.39 1.95 -1.01
CA PRO A 968 30.19 1.67 -0.20
C PRO A 968 29.65 2.91 0.51
N PHE A 969 30.47 3.95 0.69
CA PHE A 969 30.10 5.17 1.39
C PHE A 969 30.06 6.39 0.46
N GLY A 970 29.06 7.24 0.68
CA GLY A 970 28.85 8.43 -0.13
C GLY A 970 28.35 8.15 -1.55
N LYS A 971 28.25 9.22 -2.33
CA LYS A 971 27.81 9.21 -3.72
C LYS A 971 28.99 9.49 -4.64
N ALA A 972 29.38 8.50 -5.43
CA ALA A 972 30.39 8.60 -6.47
C ALA A 972 29.79 9.01 -7.83
N ASP A 973 30.62 9.54 -8.72
CA ASP A 973 30.35 9.55 -10.16
C ASP A 973 31.51 8.96 -11.01
N ALA A 974 31.66 9.39 -12.26
CA ALA A 974 32.40 8.65 -13.30
C ALA A 974 33.90 8.61 -13.03
N GLY A 975 34.45 7.40 -12.92
CA GLY A 975 35.88 7.15 -12.67
C GLY A 975 36.22 6.65 -11.26
N ILE A 976 35.23 6.46 -10.38
CA ILE A 976 35.46 6.02 -8.99
C ILE A 976 35.02 4.57 -8.78
N LEU A 977 35.96 3.72 -8.34
CA LEU A 977 35.73 2.33 -7.99
C LEU A 977 36.59 1.94 -6.78
N THR A 978 36.18 0.92 -6.05
CA THR A 978 37.08 0.20 -5.15
C THR A 978 38.10 -0.59 -5.97
N SER A 979 39.33 -0.71 -5.47
CA SER A 979 40.44 -1.35 -6.17
C SER A 979 41.33 -2.13 -5.22
N GLY A 980 41.74 -3.33 -5.64
CA GLY A 980 42.82 -4.09 -5.01
C GLY A 980 44.19 -3.86 -5.64
N GLU A 981 44.32 -2.89 -6.57
CA GLU A 981 45.60 -2.57 -7.23
C GLU A 981 46.59 -1.88 -6.28
N GLN A 982 46.09 -1.00 -5.40
CA GLN A 982 46.90 -0.14 -4.54
C GLN A 982 46.14 0.19 -3.24
N ALA A 983 46.32 -0.62 -2.20
CA ALA A 983 45.78 -0.39 -0.85
C ALA A 983 46.91 -0.07 0.14
N TYR A 984 46.60 0.39 1.36
CA TYR A 984 47.62 0.76 2.36
C TYR A 984 47.74 -0.27 3.49
N LYS A 985 46.70 -0.37 4.33
CA LYS A 985 46.66 -1.27 5.51
C LYS A 985 45.54 -2.32 5.40
N SER A 986 44.55 -2.02 4.57
CA SER A 986 43.48 -2.90 4.13
C SER A 986 43.87 -3.65 2.83
N LYS A 987 42.97 -4.49 2.33
CA LYS A 987 43.09 -5.20 1.05
C LYS A 987 42.70 -4.36 -0.17
N HIS A 988 41.95 -3.27 0.02
CA HIS A 988 41.36 -2.48 -1.06
C HIS A 988 41.38 -0.99 -0.72
N SER A 989 41.32 -0.13 -1.73
CA SER A 989 41.18 1.33 -1.57
C SER A 989 40.15 1.88 -2.54
N ILE A 990 39.83 3.18 -2.47
CA ILE A 990 39.02 3.86 -3.48
C ILE A 990 39.95 4.44 -4.54
N LYS A 991 39.90 3.92 -5.75
CA LYS A 991 40.54 4.49 -6.94
C LYS A 991 39.69 5.61 -7.51
N PHE A 992 40.31 6.76 -7.74
CA PHE A 992 39.81 7.86 -8.57
C PHE A 992 40.61 7.83 -9.88
N GLN A 993 39.94 7.69 -11.02
CA GLN A 993 40.57 7.61 -12.33
C GLN A 993 40.00 8.63 -13.31
N ASP A 994 40.87 9.47 -13.83
CA ASP A 994 40.55 10.57 -14.77
C ASP A 994 40.55 10.11 -16.24
N ALA A 995 40.09 11.01 -17.13
CA ALA A 995 40.12 10.84 -18.57
C ALA A 995 40.32 12.18 -19.31
N ASP A 996 40.80 12.13 -20.55
CA ASP A 996 41.12 13.32 -21.36
C ASP A 996 39.88 14.10 -21.86
N ASN A 997 38.67 13.62 -21.54
CA ASN A 997 37.37 14.16 -21.97
C ASN A 997 36.34 14.29 -20.83
N LEU A 998 36.81 14.50 -19.59
CA LEU A 998 35.95 14.69 -18.41
C LEU A 998 34.99 15.87 -18.59
N ALA A 999 33.75 15.69 -18.14
CA ALA A 999 32.66 16.66 -18.34
C ALA A 999 32.80 17.96 -17.52
N ALA A 1000 33.71 18.00 -16.54
CA ALA A 1000 34.14 19.20 -15.81
C ALA A 1000 35.44 18.91 -15.04
N GLU A 1001 36.22 19.94 -14.74
CA GLU A 1001 37.52 19.89 -14.03
C GLU A 1001 37.41 19.55 -12.52
N TRP A 1002 36.36 18.85 -12.10
CA TRP A 1002 36.13 18.41 -10.70
C TRP A 1002 35.56 16.98 -10.62
N ARG A 1003 35.68 16.21 -11.72
CA ARG A 1003 35.16 14.85 -11.85
C ARG A 1003 36.32 13.92 -12.18
N PRO A 1004 36.42 12.70 -11.62
CA PRO A 1004 35.55 12.06 -10.62
C PRO A 1004 35.30 12.85 -9.32
N ILE A 1005 34.08 12.78 -8.77
CA ILE A 1005 33.75 13.30 -7.42
C ILE A 1005 33.07 12.24 -6.53
N LEU A 1006 33.53 12.13 -5.29
CA LEU A 1006 32.94 11.36 -4.20
C LEU A 1006 32.37 12.34 -3.17
N SER A 1007 31.08 12.21 -2.83
CA SER A 1007 30.41 13.05 -1.83
C SER A 1007 29.82 12.20 -0.69
N LEU A 1008 30.44 12.22 0.49
CA LEU A 1008 29.93 11.59 1.71
C LEU A 1008 28.89 12.51 2.36
N TYR A 1009 27.61 12.24 2.12
CA TYR A 1009 26.49 12.93 2.76
C TYR A 1009 26.23 12.34 4.15
N GLN A 1010 26.70 13.04 5.18
CA GLN A 1010 26.62 12.59 6.57
C GLN A 1010 26.44 13.81 7.48
N GLY A 1011 25.25 13.95 8.06
CA GLY A 1011 24.91 15.07 8.94
C GLY A 1011 25.51 14.89 10.34
N PHE A 1012 26.81 15.18 10.49
CA PHE A 1012 27.54 14.99 11.74
C PHE A 1012 27.06 15.95 12.85
N LYS A 1013 27.21 15.53 14.11
CA LYS A 1013 26.90 16.36 15.28
C LYS A 1013 27.83 17.58 15.35
N PRO A 1014 27.29 18.80 15.55
CA PRO A 1014 28.12 19.99 15.80
C PRO A 1014 29.03 19.82 17.03
N GLY A 1015 30.31 20.14 16.87
CA GLY A 1015 31.35 20.02 17.88
C GLY A 1015 32.75 20.24 17.30
N MET A 1016 33.79 19.97 18.09
CA MET A 1016 35.16 19.90 17.55
C MET A 1016 35.28 18.61 16.74
N MET A 1017 35.26 18.74 15.41
CA MET A 1017 35.35 17.63 14.48
C MET A 1017 36.82 17.40 14.13
N LYS A 1018 37.27 16.16 14.17
CA LYS A 1018 38.51 15.72 13.56
C LYS A 1018 38.18 14.70 12.46
N ALA A 1019 38.75 14.85 11.28
CA ALA A 1019 38.71 13.86 10.21
C ALA A 1019 40.11 13.35 9.90
N SER A 1020 40.21 12.15 9.34
CA SER A 1020 41.44 11.71 8.69
C SER A 1020 41.18 10.78 7.52
N PHE A 1021 42.14 10.70 6.61
CA PHE A 1021 42.18 9.72 5.52
C PHE A 1021 43.61 9.57 5.01
N ASP A 1022 43.92 8.40 4.44
CA ASP A 1022 45.17 8.17 3.73
C ASP A 1022 44.96 8.40 2.23
N VAL A 1023 45.94 9.01 1.55
CA VAL A 1023 45.91 9.27 0.10
C VAL A 1023 47.23 8.88 -0.57
N TYR A 1024 47.14 8.32 -1.78
CA TYR A 1024 48.27 7.96 -2.64
C TYR A 1024 48.02 8.55 -4.03
N LEU A 1025 48.98 9.28 -4.61
CA LEU A 1025 48.83 9.94 -5.91
C LEU A 1025 49.96 9.60 -6.89
N GLU A 1026 49.57 9.25 -8.13
CA GLU A 1026 50.47 8.99 -9.26
C GLU A 1026 50.91 10.32 -9.93
N GLU A 1027 51.76 10.26 -10.95
CA GLU A 1027 52.18 11.44 -11.72
C GLU A 1027 51.00 12.17 -12.40
N GLY A 1028 50.85 13.46 -12.06
CA GLY A 1028 49.92 14.38 -12.70
C GLY A 1028 48.55 14.48 -12.04
N ALA A 1029 48.21 13.56 -11.12
CA ALA A 1029 46.94 13.58 -10.39
C ALA A 1029 46.79 14.86 -9.55
N ILE A 1030 45.55 15.33 -9.38
CA ILE A 1030 45.22 16.53 -8.59
C ILE A 1030 44.09 16.18 -7.62
N VAL A 1031 44.42 16.04 -6.34
CA VAL A 1031 43.45 15.72 -5.28
C VAL A 1031 42.85 16.99 -4.73
N TRP A 1032 41.52 17.10 -4.69
CA TRP A 1032 40.81 18.16 -3.97
C TRP A 1032 39.87 17.57 -2.91
N HIS A 1033 39.83 18.19 -1.73
CA HIS A 1033 38.97 17.79 -0.62
C HIS A 1033 38.36 19.02 0.06
N GLU A 1034 37.05 18.98 0.35
CA GLU A 1034 36.32 20.11 0.96
C GLU A 1034 35.17 19.65 1.87
N TRP A 1035 35.02 20.33 3.01
CA TRP A 1035 33.91 20.19 3.96
C TRP A 1035 32.77 21.18 3.66
N ARG A 1036 31.50 20.74 3.74
CA ARG A 1036 30.33 21.59 3.42
C ARG A 1036 29.18 21.52 4.42
N GLU A 1037 28.50 22.65 4.56
CA GLU A 1037 27.20 22.84 5.21
C GLU A 1037 26.11 23.05 4.15
N LYS A 1038 24.92 22.46 4.33
CA LYS A 1038 23.76 22.67 3.44
C LYS A 1038 23.04 23.97 3.80
N THR A 1039 23.03 24.94 2.89
CA THR A 1039 22.35 26.24 3.12
C THR A 1039 21.06 26.32 2.31
N ALA A 1040 20.15 27.22 2.71
CA ALA A 1040 18.85 27.39 2.04
C ALA A 1040 18.96 27.83 0.56
N THR A 1041 20.14 28.26 0.10
CA THR A 1041 20.44 28.70 -1.27
C THR A 1041 21.55 27.89 -1.95
N GLY A 1042 22.05 26.82 -1.33
CA GLY A 1042 23.15 26.00 -1.85
C GLY A 1042 23.97 25.35 -0.74
N TYR A 1043 25.22 25.81 -0.57
CA TYR A 1043 26.13 25.34 0.47
C TYR A 1043 26.99 26.48 1.03
N ALA A 1044 27.69 26.20 2.13
CA ALA A 1044 28.86 26.96 2.59
C ALA A 1044 30.07 26.01 2.65
N ALA A 1045 31.24 26.51 2.27
CA ALA A 1045 32.50 25.76 2.22
C ALA A 1045 33.40 26.08 3.43
N GLY A 1046 33.87 25.03 4.11
CA GLY A 1046 34.66 25.11 5.34
C GLY A 1046 36.14 24.80 5.10
N PRO A 1047 36.76 23.90 5.91
CA PRO A 1047 38.08 23.34 5.63
C PRO A 1047 38.19 22.75 4.23
N ALA A 1048 39.30 23.03 3.54
CA ALA A 1048 39.58 22.53 2.21
C ALA A 1048 41.10 22.41 1.96
N ILE A 1049 41.51 21.35 1.26
CA ILE A 1049 42.88 21.16 0.76
C ILE A 1049 42.89 20.83 -0.72
N THR A 1050 43.99 21.16 -1.39
CA THR A 1050 44.32 20.65 -2.73
C THR A 1050 45.75 20.11 -2.71
N ILE A 1051 45.98 18.90 -3.23
CA ILE A 1051 47.32 18.41 -3.58
C ILE A 1051 47.44 18.53 -5.09
N ASN A 1052 48.28 19.46 -5.56
CA ASN A 1052 48.41 19.72 -7.00
C ASN A 1052 49.32 18.71 -7.72
N ALA A 1053 49.36 18.76 -9.06
CA ALA A 1053 50.13 17.83 -9.90
C ALA A 1053 51.66 17.80 -9.62
N SER A 1054 52.20 18.82 -8.93
CA SER A 1054 53.60 18.88 -8.49
C SER A 1054 53.83 18.25 -7.10
N GLY A 1055 52.78 17.76 -6.44
CA GLY A 1055 52.81 17.31 -5.04
C GLY A 1055 52.69 18.44 -4.02
N ASP A 1056 52.35 19.67 -4.41
CA ASP A 1056 52.22 20.78 -3.46
C ASP A 1056 50.85 20.75 -2.76
N VAL A 1057 50.88 20.77 -1.42
CA VAL A 1057 49.70 20.85 -0.58
C VAL A 1057 49.34 22.32 -0.38
N ILE A 1058 48.14 22.68 -0.82
CA ILE A 1058 47.55 24.02 -0.72
C ILE A 1058 46.41 23.95 0.30
N ALA A 1059 46.45 24.82 1.30
CA ALA A 1059 45.45 24.90 2.37
C ALA A 1059 45.22 26.38 2.76
N GLY A 1060 43.97 26.76 3.01
CA GLY A 1060 43.61 28.16 3.33
C GLY A 1060 43.90 29.19 2.22
N GLY A 1061 44.19 28.72 1.00
CA GLY A 1061 44.56 29.55 -0.16
C GLY A 1061 46.07 29.67 -0.43
N GLU A 1062 46.93 29.13 0.44
CA GLU A 1062 48.39 29.21 0.33
C GLU A 1062 49.04 27.81 0.28
N LYS A 1063 50.26 27.71 -0.28
CA LYS A 1063 51.05 26.47 -0.24
C LYS A 1063 51.61 26.29 1.18
N VAL A 1064 51.25 25.17 1.83
CA VAL A 1064 51.69 24.85 3.20
C VAL A 1064 52.84 23.84 3.23
N THR A 1065 52.88 22.88 2.31
CA THR A 1065 54.00 21.92 2.18
C THR A 1065 54.06 21.30 0.77
N SER A 1066 54.98 20.36 0.55
CA SER A 1066 55.02 19.44 -0.59
C SER A 1066 55.12 18.01 -0.08
N VAL A 1067 54.46 17.07 -0.77
CA VAL A 1067 54.47 15.63 -0.49
C VAL A 1067 55.03 14.85 -1.69
N PRO A 1068 55.70 13.70 -1.48
CA PRO A 1068 56.13 12.86 -2.57
C PRO A 1068 54.93 12.20 -3.27
N ARG A 1069 55.12 11.81 -4.52
CA ARG A 1069 54.22 10.90 -5.23
C ARG A 1069 54.52 9.45 -4.88
N ASP A 1070 53.68 8.54 -5.36
CA ASP A 1070 53.89 7.09 -5.30
C ASP A 1070 54.14 6.56 -3.86
N THR A 1071 53.63 7.29 -2.87
CA THR A 1071 53.80 7.09 -1.42
C THR A 1071 52.47 7.41 -0.73
N TRP A 1072 52.12 6.65 0.32
CA TRP A 1072 50.93 6.96 1.13
C TRP A 1072 51.16 8.18 2.03
N ILE A 1073 50.15 9.05 2.12
CA ILE A 1073 50.16 10.29 2.89
C ILE A 1073 48.92 10.30 3.79
N HIS A 1074 49.14 10.37 5.10
CA HIS A 1074 48.07 10.53 6.08
C HIS A 1074 47.71 12.01 6.25
N ILE A 1075 46.44 12.35 6.09
CA ILE A 1075 45.87 13.68 6.28
C ILE A 1075 45.00 13.66 7.54
N GLU A 1076 45.23 14.59 8.48
CA GLU A 1076 44.27 14.88 9.56
C GLU A 1076 43.79 16.33 9.46
N ILE A 1077 42.48 16.56 9.61
CA ILE A 1077 41.85 17.90 9.58
C ILE A 1077 41.03 18.06 10.85
N THR A 1078 41.29 19.10 11.65
CA THR A 1078 40.53 19.41 12.88
C THR A 1078 39.88 20.78 12.75
N ALA A 1079 38.57 20.88 12.97
CA ALA A 1079 37.84 22.15 12.90
C ALA A 1079 36.62 22.18 13.83
N ALA A 1080 36.34 23.35 14.39
CA ALA A 1080 35.10 23.58 15.14
C ALA A 1080 33.91 23.70 14.19
N THR A 1081 32.90 22.87 14.40
CA THR A 1081 31.59 22.93 13.74
C THR A 1081 30.53 23.33 14.77
N GLY A 1082 29.49 24.05 14.33
CA GLY A 1082 28.52 24.69 15.24
C GLY A 1082 28.88 26.13 15.62
N GLY A 1083 29.75 26.79 14.85
CA GLY A 1083 30.12 28.18 15.09
C GLY A 1083 30.91 28.80 13.95
N LYS A 1084 30.79 30.12 13.77
CA LYS A 1084 31.42 30.87 12.67
C LYS A 1084 32.91 31.16 12.87
N SER A 1085 33.66 30.31 13.57
CA SER A 1085 35.07 30.56 13.92
C SER A 1085 36.00 30.63 12.70
N GLY A 1086 35.65 29.93 11.61
CA GLY A 1086 36.34 30.02 10.30
C GLY A 1086 37.81 29.61 10.32
N SER A 1087 38.25 28.96 11.41
CA SER A 1087 39.62 28.57 11.70
C SER A 1087 39.69 27.06 11.93
N TRP A 1088 40.74 26.44 11.40
CA TRP A 1088 40.94 24.99 11.40
C TRP A 1088 42.43 24.63 11.36
N ASP A 1089 42.74 23.38 11.70
CA ASP A 1089 44.09 22.85 11.80
C ASP A 1089 44.25 21.64 10.87
N LEU A 1090 45.46 21.47 10.30
CA LEU A 1090 45.82 20.42 9.35
C LEU A 1090 47.11 19.73 9.80
N ALA A 1091 47.14 18.40 9.82
CA ALA A 1091 48.38 17.62 9.87
C ALA A 1091 48.56 16.81 8.58
N VAL A 1092 49.79 16.73 8.10
CA VAL A 1092 50.21 15.95 6.93
C VAL A 1092 51.38 15.06 7.35
N THR A 1093 51.26 13.75 7.21
CA THR A 1093 52.31 12.78 7.52
C THR A 1093 52.57 11.89 6.33
N VAL A 1094 53.78 11.95 5.77
CA VAL A 1094 54.22 11.01 4.72
C VAL A 1094 54.56 9.68 5.37
N ASP A 1095 54.16 8.54 4.79
CA ASP A 1095 54.52 7.23 5.33
C ASP A 1095 56.04 7.02 5.38
N GLY A 1096 56.53 6.40 6.45
CA GLY A 1096 57.96 6.33 6.80
C GLY A 1096 58.66 7.68 7.05
N GLY A 1097 57.95 8.80 7.00
CA GLY A 1097 58.49 10.17 6.99
C GLY A 1097 58.09 11.04 8.18
N ASN A 1098 58.20 12.36 7.99
CA ASN A 1098 57.90 13.35 9.03
C ASN A 1098 56.42 13.77 9.01
N ARG A 1099 55.86 13.96 10.21
CA ARG A 1099 54.59 14.67 10.46
C ARG A 1099 54.83 16.19 10.45
N THR A 1100 53.99 16.94 9.75
CA THR A 1100 54.00 18.40 9.71
C THR A 1100 52.61 18.94 10.06
N GLU A 1101 52.53 20.00 10.88
CA GLU A 1101 51.25 20.53 11.40
C GLU A 1101 51.11 22.03 11.09
N PHE A 1102 49.89 22.45 10.77
CA PHE A 1102 49.52 23.81 10.38
C PHE A 1102 48.26 24.23 11.13
N ASN A 1103 48.39 25.18 12.06
CA ASN A 1103 47.31 25.56 12.97
C ASN A 1103 46.74 26.94 12.63
N ASN A 1104 45.45 27.15 12.88
CA ASN A 1104 44.70 28.39 12.59
C ASN A 1104 44.65 28.76 11.08
N LEU A 1105 44.62 27.76 10.20
CA LEU A 1105 44.30 27.94 8.79
C LEU A 1105 42.91 28.56 8.64
N LYS A 1106 42.71 29.38 7.61
CA LYS A 1106 41.42 30.03 7.34
C LYS A 1106 40.57 29.16 6.43
N ALA A 1107 39.27 29.10 6.70
CA ALA A 1107 38.25 28.56 5.81
C ALA A 1107 37.55 29.71 5.06
N SER A 1108 36.93 29.41 3.91
CA SER A 1108 36.09 30.37 3.17
C SER A 1108 34.86 30.81 3.97
N ALA A 1109 34.34 29.95 4.84
CA ALA A 1109 33.33 30.26 5.84
C ALA A 1109 33.55 29.40 7.10
N GLY A 1110 33.09 29.87 8.26
CA GLY A 1110 32.93 29.02 9.44
C GLY A 1110 31.63 28.22 9.37
N LEU A 1111 31.68 26.94 9.73
CA LEU A 1111 30.56 26.00 9.59
C LEU A 1111 29.71 25.88 10.87
N ASN A 1112 28.40 26.05 10.75
CA ASN A 1112 27.43 25.66 11.77
C ASN A 1112 27.16 24.14 11.73
N ALA A 1113 27.56 23.46 10.66
CA ALA A 1113 27.28 22.06 10.38
C ALA A 1113 28.36 21.41 9.51
N LEU A 1114 28.63 20.13 9.69
CA LEU A 1114 29.22 19.30 8.64
C LEU A 1114 28.12 18.38 8.11
N ASP A 1115 27.59 18.71 6.93
CA ASP A 1115 26.46 18.02 6.31
C ASP A 1115 26.91 17.08 5.19
N TRP A 1116 27.99 17.43 4.48
CA TRP A 1116 28.71 16.50 3.62
C TRP A 1116 30.17 16.87 3.41
N VAL A 1117 30.95 15.89 2.94
CA VAL A 1117 32.37 16.02 2.62
C VAL A 1117 32.62 15.55 1.19
N ILE A 1118 33.55 16.20 0.50
CA ILE A 1118 33.92 15.93 -0.88
C ILE A 1118 35.37 15.44 -0.95
N TRP A 1119 35.61 14.44 -1.79
CA TRP A 1119 36.90 14.21 -2.44
C TRP A 1119 36.69 14.21 -3.96
N SER A 1120 37.66 14.70 -4.71
CA SER A 1120 37.53 14.94 -6.14
C SER A 1120 38.89 14.85 -6.82
N SER A 1121 38.90 14.40 -8.07
CA SER A 1121 40.02 14.68 -8.97
C SER A 1121 39.74 15.93 -9.78
N MET A 1122 40.75 16.79 -9.88
CA MET A 1122 40.72 18.04 -10.65
C MET A 1122 41.60 17.96 -11.91
N ALA A 1123 42.05 16.77 -12.29
CA ALA A 1123 42.88 16.58 -13.48
C ALA A 1123 42.03 16.54 -14.75
N THR A 1124 42.58 17.05 -15.87
CA THR A 1124 41.91 17.12 -17.17
C THR A 1124 42.50 16.13 -18.19
N ARG A 1125 43.19 15.10 -17.69
CA ARG A 1125 43.90 14.07 -18.45
C ARG A 1125 43.86 12.76 -17.69
N LYS A 1126 44.09 11.63 -18.35
CA LYS A 1126 44.15 10.32 -17.69
C LYS A 1126 45.27 10.25 -16.61
N THR A 1127 44.86 10.29 -15.36
CA THR A 1127 45.66 10.18 -14.11
C THR A 1127 44.88 9.35 -13.08
N VAL A 1128 45.54 8.97 -11.98
CA VAL A 1128 44.93 8.18 -10.90
C VAL A 1128 45.43 8.64 -9.52
N PHE A 1129 44.54 8.60 -8.54
CA PHE A 1129 44.92 8.58 -7.12
C PHE A 1129 44.01 7.62 -6.34
N TYR A 1130 44.41 7.26 -5.12
CA TYR A 1130 43.69 6.33 -4.25
C TYR A 1130 43.45 6.94 -2.85
N ILE A 1131 42.34 6.57 -2.19
CA ILE A 1131 42.02 6.92 -0.80
C ILE A 1131 41.77 5.65 0.03
N ASP A 1132 42.27 5.62 1.26
CA ASP A 1132 42.07 4.52 2.23
C ASP A 1132 41.82 5.07 3.67
N ASN A 1133 41.36 4.21 4.58
CA ASN A 1133 41.18 4.46 6.03
C ASN A 1133 40.49 5.80 6.40
N VAL A 1134 39.27 6.03 5.89
CA VAL A 1134 38.56 7.31 6.07
C VAL A 1134 37.83 7.34 7.41
N THR A 1135 38.09 8.35 8.24
CA THR A 1135 37.47 8.52 9.56
C THR A 1135 37.00 9.95 9.82
N PHE A 1136 35.97 10.09 10.64
CA PHE A 1136 35.49 11.36 11.21
C PHE A 1136 35.10 11.13 12.67
N GLU A 1137 35.57 11.95 13.60
CA GLU A 1137 35.25 11.86 15.02
C GLU A 1137 34.93 13.22 15.64
N VAL A 1138 33.84 13.27 16.42
CA VAL A 1138 33.48 14.43 17.24
C VAL A 1138 34.18 14.28 18.59
N GLN A 1139 35.21 15.09 18.82
CA GLN A 1139 35.99 15.04 20.05
C GLN A 1139 35.09 15.33 21.26
N LYS A 1140 35.19 14.47 22.27
CA LYS A 1140 34.49 14.64 23.56
C LYS A 1140 35.12 15.80 24.32
N LYS A 1141 34.27 16.64 24.94
CA LYS A 1141 34.67 17.70 25.87
C LYS A 1141 35.10 17.13 27.22
#